data_AF-A0A9D5WAZ8-F1
#
_entry.id   AF-A0A9D5WAZ8-F1
#
_cell.length_a   1.000
_cell.length_b   1.000
_cell.length_c   1.000
_cell.angle_alpha   90.00
_cell.angle_beta   90.00
_cell.angle_gamma   90.00
#
_symmetry.space_group_name_H-M   'P 1'
#
loop_
_entity.id
_entity.type
_entity.pdbx_description
1 polymer ?
#
loop_
_entity_poly.entity_id
_entity_poly.type
_entity_poly.pdbx_seq_one_letter_code
_entity_poly.pdbx_strand_id
1 'polypeptide(L)'
;MMAENSIEEKIRKRYLEEYKLRSERDERIYLFNELINEVENAHDDNLAKYSLFFKGMIFVLQGSYYEAIYSFEESLKIDNNFSFSNHGLGYAYRELGEYGMSEIHYEKAFELDGTFTHPLIGLGFLYTEINRYDDAEEHYKKAILLDKTDANALNNLCRLYYDQQNYEEAIKCFEKAIEIDDKFAYPWCNLGDIFTEKRNYVEAEECYKKAITLDENIVYPWFNLALLFKETKEYAKAIYNFKKAKKLFIKEKDFDYVSMIDEQLIEIESLIEVCSEIDKADPVLVKVLKKTSTYEDDILKEKEEFLRFIKDPPEDENNNYLQVLRRWNSYTPIIADNYHVSKGGGYFLKINNTGIVIDPGFNFIDNFKGAKHKFSEIDYVLISHAHNDHTSDLESIINLLHNYNEDVKGLNDYIRTDTIRGKLAKLKGVTHKRISKEAIEKKFKESDKKKVIHFYISQSVNKKFSGMLDLCSKMNFDIHVIEENDEKLLIKEKNSKTKGDIIIKVIKAKHSDIISDRHSVGFVIEIDNRVLVYTGDTGWNIEIEDVYKKLAEDYKNTPVILLAHLGGIESYENTYIGSIKQHKRTIKKNDPFEHFYKNHLGRLGLGSLIQTLKPKLCIISEFGEEMKYTREKFAQDYNDIFEGTLFLPADIGLKYNFTQDKIEAITKINIKGTNASEFKEYGKKYVTATDAGVTMLSYCSPLLKFKHYEKGYISASDVGVIMLLEDSSLHYFDKTIGLIKSNLAQVLTREYNDRVK
;
A
#
# COMPACT_ATOMS: atom_id res chain seq x y z
N MET A 1 -29.82 29.43 -66.60
CA MET A 1 -28.88 30.50 -66.20
C MET A 1 -29.66 31.50 -65.36
N MET A 2 -29.08 31.87 -64.21
CA MET A 2 -29.58 32.82 -63.18
C MET A 2 -30.24 32.19 -61.95
N ALA A 3 -29.40 31.66 -61.05
CA ALA A 3 -29.56 31.76 -59.58
C ALA A 3 -28.29 31.27 -58.84
N GLU A 4 -27.09 31.48 -59.37
CA GLU A 4 -25.86 30.84 -58.85
C GLU A 4 -24.83 31.87 -58.32
N ASN A 5 -25.23 33.06 -57.89
CA ASN A 5 -24.27 34.13 -57.59
C ASN A 5 -24.74 35.16 -56.53
N SER A 6 -25.46 34.77 -55.47
CA SER A 6 -25.57 35.68 -54.31
C SER A 6 -24.26 35.66 -53.52
N ILE A 7 -23.85 36.82 -52.97
CA ILE A 7 -22.64 36.91 -52.15
C ILE A 7 -22.79 36.05 -50.88
N GLU A 8 -24.00 35.96 -50.33
CA GLU A 8 -24.35 35.10 -49.19
C GLU A 8 -24.06 33.61 -49.47
N GLU A 9 -24.49 33.10 -50.63
CA GLU A 9 -24.31 31.70 -51.01
C GLU A 9 -22.84 31.37 -51.25
N LYS A 10 -22.07 32.32 -51.79
CA LYS A 10 -20.61 32.19 -51.91
C LYS A 10 -19.93 32.10 -50.55
N ILE A 11 -20.26 33.00 -49.61
CA ILE A 11 -19.73 32.99 -48.24
C ILE A 11 -20.08 31.67 -47.54
N ARG A 12 -21.35 31.24 -47.62
CA ARG A 12 -21.83 29.98 -47.02
C ARG A 12 -21.07 28.77 -47.58
N LYS A 13 -21.00 28.66 -48.91
CA LYS A 13 -20.32 27.55 -49.58
C LYS A 13 -18.84 27.50 -49.21
N ARG A 14 -18.18 28.66 -49.26
CA ARG A 14 -16.75 28.79 -48.95
C ARG A 14 -16.45 28.45 -47.49
N TYR A 15 -17.30 28.87 -46.54
CA TYR A 15 -17.21 28.41 -45.16
C TYR A 15 -17.31 26.88 -45.06
N LEU A 16 -18.37 26.27 -45.61
CA LEU A 16 -18.59 24.83 -45.50
C LEU A 16 -17.51 23.98 -46.20
N GLU A 17 -16.94 24.46 -47.30
CA GLU A 17 -15.90 23.76 -48.07
C GLU A 17 -14.50 23.97 -47.48
N GLU A 18 -14.10 25.23 -47.25
CA GLU A 18 -12.73 25.52 -46.79
C GLU A 18 -12.53 25.22 -45.30
N TYR A 19 -13.57 25.28 -44.47
CA TYR A 19 -13.46 24.92 -43.05
C TYR A 19 -13.06 23.46 -42.87
N LYS A 20 -13.58 22.56 -43.71
CA LYS A 20 -13.25 21.12 -43.69
C LYS A 20 -11.80 20.84 -44.14
N LEU A 21 -11.24 21.71 -44.99
CA LEU A 21 -9.89 21.55 -45.55
C LEU A 21 -8.78 22.07 -44.65
N ARG A 22 -9.12 22.91 -43.66
CA ARG A 22 -8.14 23.51 -42.74
C ARG A 22 -8.18 22.78 -41.41
N SER A 23 -7.11 22.06 -41.08
CA SER A 23 -6.98 21.35 -39.80
C SER A 23 -6.37 22.23 -38.71
N GLU A 24 -5.50 23.19 -39.05
CA GLU A 24 -4.84 24.05 -38.08
C GLU A 24 -5.71 25.22 -37.61
N ARG A 25 -5.65 25.50 -36.30
CA ARG A 25 -6.35 26.61 -35.64
C ARG A 25 -6.07 27.96 -36.30
N ASP A 26 -4.81 28.26 -36.59
CA ASP A 26 -4.42 29.55 -37.17
C ASP A 26 -4.94 29.73 -38.60
N GLU A 27 -4.99 28.65 -39.38
CA GLU A 27 -5.55 28.66 -40.73
C GLU A 27 -7.07 28.88 -40.71
N ARG A 28 -7.78 28.30 -39.72
CA ARG A 28 -9.21 28.54 -39.51
C ARG A 28 -9.49 29.97 -39.07
N ILE A 29 -8.70 30.52 -38.14
CA ILE A 29 -8.81 31.92 -37.74
C ILE A 29 -8.53 32.83 -38.94
N TYR A 30 -7.53 32.52 -39.76
CA TYR A 30 -7.24 33.27 -40.97
C TYR A 30 -8.41 33.22 -41.96
N LEU A 31 -8.99 32.04 -42.22
CA LEU A 31 -10.20 31.88 -43.05
C LEU A 31 -11.36 32.75 -42.54
N PHE A 32 -11.62 32.71 -41.23
CA PHE A 32 -12.69 33.51 -40.64
C PHE A 32 -12.45 35.01 -40.80
N ASN A 33 -11.21 35.49 -40.64
CA ASN A 33 -10.88 36.88 -40.92
C ASN A 33 -11.04 37.25 -42.40
N GLU A 34 -10.69 36.37 -43.34
CA GLU A 34 -10.94 36.59 -44.77
C GLU A 34 -12.44 36.69 -45.07
N LEU A 35 -13.25 35.77 -44.52
CA LEU A 35 -14.70 35.77 -44.70
C LEU A 35 -15.37 37.00 -44.05
N ILE A 36 -14.87 37.45 -42.90
CA ILE A 36 -15.30 38.72 -42.27
C ILE A 36 -15.02 39.90 -43.21
N ASN A 37 -13.82 39.99 -43.77
CA ASN A 37 -13.48 41.07 -44.70
C ASN A 37 -14.37 41.03 -45.96
N GLU A 38 -14.69 39.85 -46.47
CA GLU A 38 -15.60 39.70 -47.62
C GLU A 38 -17.03 40.14 -47.31
N VAL A 39 -17.53 39.79 -46.12
CA VAL A 39 -18.83 40.26 -45.63
C VAL A 39 -18.84 41.79 -45.51
N GLU A 40 -17.80 42.38 -44.90
CA GLU A 40 -17.73 43.83 -44.67
C GLU A 40 -17.60 44.63 -45.98
N ASN A 41 -16.89 44.07 -46.98
CA ASN A 41 -16.76 44.67 -48.31
C ASN A 41 -18.01 44.53 -49.18
N ALA A 42 -18.94 43.64 -48.84
CA ALA A 42 -20.19 43.46 -49.56
C ALA A 42 -21.20 44.61 -49.30
N HIS A 43 -20.99 45.39 -48.23
CA HIS A 43 -21.84 46.52 -47.83
C HIS A 43 -23.34 46.17 -47.74
N ASP A 44 -23.64 44.96 -47.26
CA ASP A 44 -25.00 44.46 -47.03
C ASP A 44 -25.21 44.20 -45.53
N ASP A 45 -26.10 44.99 -44.91
CA ASP A 45 -26.40 44.91 -43.47
C ASP A 45 -26.93 43.53 -43.07
N ASN A 46 -27.59 42.79 -43.97
CA ASN A 46 -28.06 41.43 -43.68
C ASN A 46 -26.90 40.42 -43.60
N LEU A 47 -25.78 40.67 -44.29
CA LEU A 47 -24.61 39.80 -44.24
C LEU A 47 -23.80 40.01 -42.96
N ALA A 48 -24.00 41.11 -42.23
CA ALA A 48 -23.30 41.36 -40.96
C ALA A 48 -23.50 40.23 -39.93
N LYS A 49 -24.61 39.47 -40.02
CA LYS A 49 -24.84 38.25 -39.20
C LYS A 49 -23.73 37.21 -39.37
N TYR A 50 -23.14 37.08 -40.56
CA TYR A 50 -22.03 36.17 -40.84
C TYR A 50 -20.73 36.69 -40.22
N SER A 51 -20.44 38.00 -40.28
CA SER A 51 -19.26 38.58 -39.61
C SER A 51 -19.29 38.32 -38.10
N LEU A 52 -20.44 38.51 -37.47
CA LEU A 52 -20.63 38.21 -36.04
C LEU A 52 -20.51 36.72 -35.73
N PHE A 53 -21.07 35.85 -36.58
CA PHE A 53 -20.88 34.40 -36.46
C PHE A 53 -19.41 33.99 -36.56
N PHE A 54 -18.67 34.48 -37.56
CA PHE A 54 -17.25 34.16 -37.71
C PHE A 54 -16.40 34.71 -36.55
N LYS A 55 -16.73 35.89 -36.01
CA LYS A 55 -16.13 36.40 -34.77
C LYS A 55 -16.40 35.47 -33.59
N GLY A 56 -17.63 34.97 -33.45
CA GLY A 56 -17.99 33.96 -32.46
C GLY A 56 -17.16 32.67 -32.61
N MET A 57 -16.98 32.18 -33.84
CA MET A 57 -16.13 31.01 -34.12
C MET A 57 -14.65 31.25 -33.81
N ILE A 58 -14.13 32.46 -34.02
CA ILE A 58 -12.77 32.83 -33.60
C ILE A 58 -12.65 32.78 -32.06
N PHE A 59 -13.63 33.30 -31.33
CA PHE A 59 -13.66 33.22 -29.87
C PHE A 59 -13.76 31.78 -29.36
N VAL A 60 -14.54 30.93 -30.03
CA VAL A 60 -14.57 29.47 -29.78
C VAL A 60 -13.17 28.87 -29.94
N LEU A 61 -12.49 29.14 -31.06
CA LEU A 61 -11.11 28.66 -31.26
C LEU A 61 -10.13 29.24 -30.23
N GLN A 62 -10.47 30.35 -29.58
CA GLN A 62 -9.70 30.96 -28.50
C GLN A 62 -10.00 30.41 -27.10
N GLY A 63 -11.07 29.64 -26.94
CA GLY A 63 -11.59 29.19 -25.64
C GLY A 63 -12.38 30.27 -24.89
N SER A 64 -12.71 31.39 -25.54
CA SER A 64 -13.45 32.52 -24.99
C SER A 64 -14.95 32.32 -25.21
N TYR A 65 -15.54 31.35 -24.52
CA TYR A 65 -16.91 30.90 -24.80
C TYR A 65 -18.00 31.94 -24.48
N TYR A 66 -17.80 32.81 -23.49
CA TYR A 66 -18.76 33.87 -23.18
C TYR A 66 -18.78 34.96 -24.27
N GLU A 67 -17.62 35.35 -24.79
CA GLU A 67 -17.50 36.28 -25.91
C GLU A 67 -18.03 35.68 -27.22
N ALA A 68 -17.86 34.35 -27.39
CA ALA A 68 -18.47 33.61 -28.48
C ALA A 68 -20.00 33.66 -28.42
N ILE A 69 -20.59 33.35 -27.26
CA ILE A 69 -22.04 33.42 -27.01
C ILE A 69 -22.56 34.81 -27.34
N TYR A 70 -21.94 35.86 -26.79
CA TYR A 70 -22.32 37.24 -27.08
C TYR A 70 -22.33 37.53 -28.59
N SER A 71 -21.28 37.10 -29.32
CA SER A 71 -21.18 37.31 -30.76
C SER A 71 -22.27 36.56 -31.54
N PHE A 72 -22.61 35.33 -31.15
CA PHE A 72 -23.70 34.57 -31.76
C PHE A 72 -25.07 35.17 -31.44
N GLU A 73 -25.31 35.66 -30.23
CA GLU A 73 -26.54 36.36 -29.85
C GLU A 73 -26.73 37.66 -30.64
N GLU A 74 -25.68 38.47 -30.80
CA GLU A 74 -25.73 39.67 -31.64
C GLU A 74 -26.02 39.31 -33.11
N SER A 75 -25.48 38.20 -33.62
CA SER A 75 -25.80 37.69 -34.96
C SER A 75 -27.29 37.35 -35.09
N LEU A 76 -27.88 36.72 -34.07
CA LEU A 76 -29.31 36.37 -34.04
C LEU A 76 -30.24 37.58 -33.87
N LYS A 77 -29.76 38.74 -33.43
CA LYS A 77 -30.54 39.99 -33.45
C LYS A 77 -30.76 40.52 -34.87
N ILE A 78 -29.84 40.22 -35.79
CA ILE A 78 -29.95 40.58 -37.21
C ILE A 78 -30.87 39.59 -37.92
N ASP A 79 -30.69 38.30 -37.67
CA ASP A 79 -31.50 37.22 -38.23
C ASP A 79 -31.73 36.13 -37.19
N ASN A 80 -32.92 36.11 -36.57
CA ASN A 80 -33.20 35.14 -35.50
C ASN A 80 -33.31 33.69 -35.99
N ASN A 81 -33.42 33.50 -37.31
CA ASN A 81 -33.55 32.20 -37.97
C ASN A 81 -32.19 31.72 -38.53
N PHE A 82 -31.09 32.33 -38.10
CA PHE A 82 -29.78 31.97 -38.58
C PHE A 82 -29.27 30.68 -37.92
N SER A 83 -29.35 29.58 -38.67
CA SER A 83 -28.99 28.23 -38.20
C SER A 83 -27.54 28.14 -37.70
N PHE A 84 -26.58 28.78 -38.37
CA PHE A 84 -25.16 28.72 -38.00
C PHE A 84 -24.87 29.29 -36.60
N SER A 85 -25.48 30.43 -36.24
CA SER A 85 -25.29 31.03 -34.91
C SER A 85 -25.98 30.22 -33.80
N ASN A 86 -27.13 29.59 -34.09
CA ASN A 86 -27.72 28.63 -33.15
C ASN A 86 -26.81 27.41 -32.94
N HIS A 87 -26.18 26.88 -34.00
CA HIS A 87 -25.19 25.81 -33.85
C HIS A 87 -23.97 26.26 -33.03
N GLY A 88 -23.47 27.46 -33.27
CA GLY A 88 -22.38 28.06 -32.49
C GLY A 88 -22.73 28.24 -31.00
N LEU A 89 -23.95 28.68 -30.68
CA LEU A 89 -24.45 28.74 -29.31
C LEU A 89 -24.55 27.34 -28.68
N GLY A 90 -25.08 26.37 -29.43
CA GLY A 90 -25.16 24.98 -29.00
C GLY A 90 -23.78 24.42 -28.60
N TYR A 91 -22.75 24.74 -29.40
CA TYR A 91 -21.36 24.39 -29.11
C TYR A 91 -20.84 25.11 -27.86
N ALA A 92 -20.95 26.44 -27.80
CA ALA A 92 -20.39 27.22 -26.69
C ALA A 92 -21.05 26.88 -25.34
N TYR A 93 -22.35 26.65 -25.30
CA TYR A 93 -23.03 26.21 -24.07
C TYR A 93 -22.62 24.81 -23.63
N ARG A 94 -22.37 23.88 -24.57
CA ARG A 94 -21.84 22.54 -24.23
C ARG A 94 -20.48 22.63 -23.55
N GLU A 95 -19.56 23.42 -24.11
CA GLU A 95 -18.22 23.62 -23.53
C GLU A 95 -18.26 24.28 -22.14
N LEU A 96 -19.31 25.07 -21.85
CA LEU A 96 -19.54 25.64 -20.51
C LEU A 96 -20.28 24.68 -19.55
N GLY A 97 -20.71 23.51 -20.01
CA GLY A 97 -21.48 22.54 -19.22
C GLY A 97 -22.98 22.85 -19.10
N GLU A 98 -23.48 23.85 -19.82
CA GLU A 98 -24.89 24.27 -19.83
C GLU A 98 -25.70 23.42 -20.82
N TYR A 99 -25.76 22.11 -20.56
CA TYR A 99 -26.24 21.09 -21.50
C TYR A 99 -27.68 21.31 -21.99
N GLY A 100 -28.58 21.80 -21.13
CA GLY A 100 -29.96 22.09 -21.54
C GLY A 100 -30.07 23.23 -22.55
N MET A 101 -29.25 24.28 -22.40
CA MET A 101 -29.18 25.36 -23.39
C MET A 101 -28.51 24.88 -24.69
N SER A 102 -27.49 24.03 -24.57
CA SER A 102 -26.85 23.41 -25.74
C SER A 102 -27.85 22.62 -26.59
N GLU A 103 -28.65 21.75 -25.97
CA GLU A 103 -29.69 20.93 -26.62
C GLU A 103 -30.68 21.82 -27.39
N ILE A 104 -31.27 22.82 -26.71
CA ILE A 104 -32.23 23.77 -27.32
C ILE A 104 -31.66 24.43 -28.57
N HIS A 105 -30.42 24.92 -28.50
CA HIS A 105 -29.82 25.65 -29.60
C HIS A 105 -29.40 24.74 -30.77
N TYR A 106 -28.93 23.51 -30.50
CA TYR A 106 -28.67 22.56 -31.58
C TYR A 106 -29.96 22.07 -32.27
N GLU A 107 -31.01 21.77 -31.51
CA GLU A 107 -32.32 21.43 -32.07
C GLU A 107 -32.86 22.58 -32.94
N LYS A 108 -32.75 23.81 -32.43
CA LYS A 108 -33.19 24.99 -33.18
C LYS A 108 -32.40 25.18 -34.47
N ALA A 109 -31.07 24.99 -34.43
CA ALA A 109 -30.24 25.09 -35.62
C ALA A 109 -30.67 24.10 -36.71
N PHE A 110 -30.95 22.85 -36.33
CA PHE A 110 -31.40 21.82 -37.27
C PHE A 110 -32.83 22.05 -37.78
N GLU A 111 -33.74 22.55 -36.93
CA GLU A 111 -35.10 22.94 -37.33
C GLU A 111 -35.06 24.03 -38.42
N LEU A 112 -34.16 24.99 -38.28
CA LEU A 112 -34.01 26.12 -39.21
C LEU A 112 -33.35 25.73 -40.54
N ASP A 113 -32.41 24.77 -40.51
CA ASP A 113 -31.77 24.23 -41.73
C ASP A 113 -31.53 22.72 -41.59
N GLY A 114 -32.51 21.93 -42.02
CA GLY A 114 -32.42 20.46 -41.97
C GLY A 114 -31.38 19.84 -42.93
N THR A 115 -30.75 20.65 -43.80
CA THR A 115 -29.62 20.20 -44.64
C THR A 115 -28.27 20.41 -43.97
N PHE A 116 -28.21 21.25 -42.93
CA PHE A 116 -27.02 21.47 -42.13
C PHE A 116 -26.94 20.41 -41.02
N THR A 117 -26.13 19.39 -41.24
CA THR A 117 -26.05 18.20 -40.36
C THR A 117 -25.21 18.39 -39.10
N HIS A 118 -24.41 19.46 -39.00
CA HIS A 118 -23.48 19.67 -37.87
C HIS A 118 -24.17 19.78 -36.50
N PRO A 119 -25.37 20.37 -36.35
CA PRO A 119 -26.10 20.34 -35.08
C PRO A 119 -26.48 18.94 -34.62
N LEU A 120 -26.77 18.01 -35.53
CA LEU A 120 -27.02 16.59 -35.17
C LEU A 120 -25.77 15.92 -34.64
N ILE A 121 -24.60 16.22 -35.23
CA ILE A 121 -23.30 15.74 -34.71
C ILE A 121 -23.07 16.36 -33.32
N GLY A 122 -23.38 17.64 -33.13
CA GLY A 122 -23.31 18.33 -31.85
C GLY A 122 -24.20 17.72 -30.77
N LEU A 123 -25.46 17.39 -31.09
CA LEU A 123 -26.39 16.66 -30.22
C LEU A 123 -25.87 15.26 -29.89
N GLY A 124 -25.32 14.55 -30.89
CA GLY A 124 -24.65 13.28 -30.68
C GLY A 124 -23.58 13.37 -29.60
N PHE A 125 -22.66 14.34 -29.72
CA PHE A 125 -21.61 14.56 -28.72
C PHE A 125 -22.16 14.95 -27.35
N LEU A 126 -23.11 15.88 -27.30
CA LEU A 126 -23.76 16.30 -26.06
C LEU A 126 -24.33 15.10 -25.30
N TYR A 127 -25.07 14.24 -26.00
CA TYR A 127 -25.65 13.05 -25.40
C TYR A 127 -24.59 12.01 -25.01
N THR A 128 -23.49 11.90 -25.75
CA THR A 128 -22.34 11.07 -25.32
C THR A 128 -21.76 11.57 -23.99
N GLU A 129 -21.53 12.88 -23.83
CA GLU A 129 -20.95 13.48 -22.61
C GLU A 129 -21.85 13.30 -21.38
N ILE A 130 -23.17 13.35 -21.55
CA ILE A 130 -24.14 13.09 -20.46
C ILE A 130 -24.55 11.61 -20.33
N ASN A 131 -23.83 10.70 -20.99
CA ASN A 131 -24.02 9.25 -20.95
C ASN A 131 -25.40 8.75 -21.47
N ARG A 132 -26.08 9.53 -22.32
CA ARG A 132 -27.33 9.15 -23.01
C ARG A 132 -27.01 8.53 -24.37
N TYR A 133 -26.42 7.34 -24.36
CA TYR A 133 -25.83 6.75 -25.56
C TYR A 133 -26.83 6.40 -26.67
N ASP A 134 -28.05 5.96 -26.33
CA ASP A 134 -29.09 5.64 -27.32
C ASP A 134 -29.50 6.88 -28.12
N ASP A 135 -29.68 8.02 -27.42
CA ASP A 135 -30.00 9.30 -28.05
C ASP A 135 -28.83 9.79 -28.91
N ALA A 136 -27.58 9.63 -28.42
CA ALA A 136 -26.38 9.97 -29.19
C ALA A 136 -26.31 9.17 -30.51
N GLU A 137 -26.53 7.85 -30.43
CA GLU A 137 -26.52 6.96 -31.58
C GLU A 137 -27.59 7.34 -32.61
N GLU A 138 -28.81 7.67 -32.18
CA GLU A 138 -29.88 8.13 -33.07
C GLU A 138 -29.45 9.38 -33.85
N HIS A 139 -28.89 10.37 -33.16
CA HIS A 139 -28.51 11.64 -33.76
C HIS A 139 -27.32 11.49 -34.73
N TYR A 140 -26.30 10.70 -34.37
CA TYR A 140 -25.20 10.39 -35.29
C TYR A 140 -25.69 9.63 -36.52
N LYS A 141 -26.53 8.60 -36.37
CA LYS A 141 -27.09 7.85 -37.50
C LYS A 141 -27.92 8.75 -38.42
N LYS A 142 -28.70 9.68 -37.85
CA LYS A 142 -29.47 10.65 -38.62
C LYS A 142 -28.55 11.60 -39.39
N ALA A 143 -27.46 12.08 -38.80
CA ALA A 143 -26.46 12.90 -39.49
C ALA A 143 -25.82 12.15 -40.67
N ILE A 144 -25.41 10.89 -40.47
CA ILE A 144 -24.78 10.03 -41.50
C ILE A 144 -25.78 9.68 -42.62
N LEU A 145 -27.06 9.54 -42.31
CA LEU A 145 -28.09 9.28 -43.32
C LEU A 145 -28.26 10.48 -44.27
N LEU A 146 -28.16 11.70 -43.74
CA LEU A 146 -28.30 12.96 -44.46
C LEU A 146 -27.03 13.34 -45.23
N ASP A 147 -25.85 13.09 -44.67
CA ASP A 147 -24.55 13.23 -45.34
C ASP A 147 -23.73 11.93 -45.21
N LYS A 148 -23.83 11.08 -46.24
CA LYS A 148 -23.12 9.79 -46.28
C LYS A 148 -21.62 9.92 -46.52
N THR A 149 -21.15 11.13 -46.85
CA THR A 149 -19.73 11.40 -47.14
C THR A 149 -19.00 12.02 -45.95
N ASP A 150 -19.71 12.29 -44.85
CA ASP A 150 -19.10 12.86 -43.65
C ASP A 150 -18.42 11.78 -42.79
N ALA A 151 -17.13 11.58 -43.05
CA ALA A 151 -16.30 10.66 -42.27
C ALA A 151 -16.19 11.08 -40.79
N ASN A 152 -16.35 12.36 -40.44
CA ASN A 152 -16.31 12.82 -39.04
C ASN A 152 -17.54 12.31 -38.27
N ALA A 153 -18.73 12.46 -38.85
CA ALA A 153 -19.97 11.99 -38.25
C ALA A 153 -19.92 10.47 -38.00
N LEU A 154 -19.38 9.72 -38.97
CA LEU A 154 -19.19 8.28 -38.83
C LEU A 154 -18.16 7.95 -37.74
N ASN A 155 -16.98 8.59 -37.73
CA ASN A 155 -15.96 8.40 -36.70
C ASN A 155 -16.50 8.60 -35.27
N ASN A 156 -17.36 9.59 -35.06
CA ASN A 156 -17.95 9.86 -33.74
C ASN A 156 -18.93 8.77 -33.31
N LEU A 157 -19.73 8.23 -34.24
CA LEU A 157 -20.54 7.03 -33.98
C LEU A 157 -19.67 5.81 -33.64
N CYS A 158 -18.57 5.62 -34.37
CA CYS A 158 -17.67 4.51 -34.11
C CYS A 158 -16.99 4.63 -32.72
N ARG A 159 -16.64 5.86 -32.31
CA ARG A 159 -16.13 6.14 -30.97
C ARG A 159 -17.18 5.88 -29.89
N LEU A 160 -18.45 6.19 -30.15
CA LEU A 160 -19.54 5.80 -29.24
C LEU A 160 -19.60 4.28 -29.04
N TYR A 161 -19.46 3.49 -30.12
CA TYR A 161 -19.38 2.02 -30.00
C TYR A 161 -18.14 1.55 -29.24
N TYR A 162 -17.01 2.25 -29.39
CA TYR A 162 -15.81 2.00 -28.59
C TYR A 162 -16.05 2.28 -27.09
N ASP A 163 -16.65 3.42 -26.74
CA ASP A 163 -16.94 3.80 -25.36
C ASP A 163 -17.94 2.81 -24.70
N GLN A 164 -18.83 2.21 -25.50
CA GLN A 164 -19.72 1.11 -25.10
C GLN A 164 -19.03 -0.27 -25.03
N GLN A 165 -17.73 -0.35 -25.32
CA GLN A 165 -16.92 -1.58 -25.38
C GLN A 165 -17.38 -2.58 -26.46
N ASN A 166 -18.14 -2.13 -27.46
CA ASN A 166 -18.56 -2.94 -28.61
C ASN A 166 -17.49 -2.89 -29.72
N TYR A 167 -16.33 -3.49 -29.44
CA TYR A 167 -15.13 -3.35 -30.26
C TYR A 167 -15.29 -3.89 -31.68
N GLU A 168 -16.02 -4.98 -31.88
CA GLU A 168 -16.21 -5.57 -33.22
C GLU A 168 -17.00 -4.65 -34.15
N GLU A 169 -18.06 -4.00 -33.66
CA GLU A 169 -18.82 -3.03 -34.46
C GLU A 169 -18.06 -1.71 -34.60
N ALA A 170 -17.32 -1.27 -33.58
CA ALA A 170 -16.45 -0.11 -33.67
C ALA A 170 -15.38 -0.28 -34.76
N ILE A 171 -14.73 -1.44 -34.85
CA ILE A 171 -13.71 -1.72 -35.90
C ILE A 171 -14.33 -1.58 -37.30
N LYS A 172 -15.43 -2.29 -37.59
CA LYS A 172 -16.11 -2.21 -38.90
C LYS A 172 -16.53 -0.78 -39.24
N CYS A 173 -16.98 -0.04 -38.22
CA CYS A 173 -17.40 1.33 -38.36
C CYS A 173 -16.20 2.23 -38.71
N PHE A 174 -15.06 2.10 -38.02
CA PHE A 174 -13.84 2.87 -38.31
C PHE A 174 -13.24 2.50 -39.67
N GLU A 175 -13.24 1.23 -40.06
CA GLU A 175 -12.83 0.80 -41.41
C GLU A 175 -13.66 1.51 -42.49
N LYS A 176 -14.97 1.61 -42.29
CA LYS A 176 -15.85 2.34 -43.21
C LYS A 176 -15.58 3.86 -43.21
N ALA A 177 -15.23 4.45 -42.07
CA ALA A 177 -14.83 5.86 -42.02
C ALA A 177 -13.54 6.11 -42.84
N ILE A 178 -12.60 5.17 -42.79
CA ILE A 178 -11.36 5.20 -43.59
C ILE A 178 -11.65 5.00 -45.08
N GLU A 179 -12.63 4.15 -45.44
CA GLU A 179 -13.05 4.00 -46.85
C GLU A 179 -13.66 5.28 -47.43
N ILE A 180 -14.37 6.06 -46.61
CA ILE A 180 -14.99 7.33 -47.02
C ILE A 180 -13.93 8.42 -47.18
N ASP A 181 -12.99 8.53 -46.24
CA ASP A 181 -11.87 9.46 -46.30
C ASP A 181 -10.57 8.79 -45.80
N ASP A 182 -9.73 8.40 -46.76
CA ASP A 182 -8.47 7.70 -46.51
C ASP A 182 -7.37 8.61 -45.94
N LYS A 183 -7.58 9.93 -45.97
CA LYS A 183 -6.70 10.95 -45.39
C LYS A 183 -7.12 11.34 -43.98
N PHE A 184 -8.26 10.87 -43.50
CA PHE A 184 -8.73 11.20 -42.17
C PHE A 184 -7.99 10.38 -41.12
N ALA A 185 -7.17 11.06 -40.32
CA ALA A 185 -6.23 10.41 -39.40
C ALA A 185 -6.88 9.88 -38.09
N TYR A 186 -7.99 10.48 -37.62
CA TYR A 186 -8.62 10.09 -36.34
C TYR A 186 -9.14 8.64 -36.31
N PRO A 187 -9.81 8.10 -37.34
CA PRO A 187 -10.19 6.69 -37.38
C PRO A 187 -9.03 5.72 -37.19
N TRP A 188 -7.85 6.04 -37.76
CA TRP A 188 -6.64 5.24 -37.56
C TRP A 188 -6.15 5.28 -36.11
N CYS A 189 -6.20 6.43 -35.45
CA CYS A 189 -5.87 6.53 -34.03
C CYS A 189 -6.80 5.64 -33.18
N ASN A 190 -8.12 5.75 -33.39
CA ASN A 190 -9.11 5.01 -32.63
C ASN A 190 -9.04 3.49 -32.88
N LEU A 191 -8.72 3.05 -34.11
CA LEU A 191 -8.42 1.64 -34.37
C LEU A 191 -7.17 1.17 -33.60
N GLY A 192 -6.15 2.03 -33.52
CA GLY A 192 -4.97 1.76 -32.69
C GLY A 192 -5.31 1.54 -31.23
N ASP A 193 -6.22 2.35 -30.66
CA ASP A 193 -6.69 2.21 -29.29
C ASP A 193 -7.39 0.86 -29.08
N ILE A 194 -8.30 0.48 -29.98
CA ILE A 194 -8.98 -0.81 -29.95
C ILE A 194 -7.98 -1.97 -30.01
N PHE A 195 -7.01 -1.92 -30.93
CA PHE A 195 -6.01 -2.99 -31.04
C PHE A 195 -5.10 -3.05 -29.81
N THR A 196 -4.84 -1.91 -29.17
CA THR A 196 -4.09 -1.85 -27.89
C THR A 196 -4.86 -2.55 -26.77
N GLU A 197 -6.16 -2.27 -26.61
CA GLU A 197 -7.04 -2.94 -25.64
C GLU A 197 -7.12 -4.46 -25.89
N LYS A 198 -7.13 -4.87 -27.16
CA LYS A 198 -7.11 -6.28 -27.56
C LYS A 198 -5.72 -6.94 -27.46
N ARG A 199 -4.68 -6.18 -27.04
CA ARG A 199 -3.26 -6.58 -26.97
C ARG A 199 -2.65 -7.00 -28.33
N ASN A 200 -3.22 -6.54 -29.43
CA ASN A 200 -2.68 -6.70 -30.79
C ASN A 200 -1.73 -5.53 -31.11
N TYR A 201 -0.55 -5.56 -30.49
CA TYR A 201 0.35 -4.42 -30.48
C TYR A 201 0.98 -4.07 -31.85
N VAL A 202 1.11 -5.03 -32.76
CA VAL A 202 1.68 -4.78 -34.10
C VAL A 202 0.70 -3.96 -34.93
N GLU A 203 -0.55 -4.39 -34.97
CA GLU A 203 -1.63 -3.69 -35.67
C GLU A 203 -1.90 -2.32 -35.05
N ALA A 204 -1.81 -2.20 -33.72
CA ALA A 204 -1.91 -0.92 -33.03
C ALA A 204 -0.79 0.06 -33.45
N GLU A 205 0.47 -0.41 -33.49
CA GLU A 205 1.62 0.40 -33.92
C GLU A 205 1.46 0.88 -35.37
N GLU A 206 1.01 0.01 -36.27
CA GLU A 206 0.74 0.37 -37.67
C GLU A 206 -0.35 1.45 -37.78
N CYS A 207 -1.44 1.29 -37.02
CA CYS A 207 -2.54 2.25 -37.00
C CYS A 207 -2.10 3.63 -36.49
N TYR A 208 -1.41 3.70 -35.34
CA TYR A 208 -0.91 4.98 -34.83
C TYR A 208 0.10 5.64 -35.78
N LYS A 209 1.03 4.88 -36.37
CA LYS A 209 1.96 5.42 -37.36
C LYS A 209 1.26 5.94 -38.61
N LYS A 210 0.19 5.25 -39.04
CA LYS A 210 -0.61 5.70 -40.17
C LYS A 210 -1.30 7.03 -39.85
N ALA A 211 -1.91 7.16 -38.67
CA ALA A 211 -2.49 8.42 -38.20
C ALA A 211 -1.45 9.56 -38.19
N ILE A 212 -0.26 9.32 -37.63
CA ILE A 212 0.86 10.28 -37.60
C ILE A 212 1.34 10.68 -39.00
N THR A 213 1.36 9.72 -39.94
CA THR A 213 1.80 9.98 -41.33
C THR A 213 0.79 10.82 -42.09
N LEU A 214 -0.50 10.65 -41.79
CA LEU A 214 -1.58 11.43 -42.38
C LEU A 214 -1.64 12.84 -41.80
N ASP A 215 -1.47 12.98 -40.49
CA ASP A 215 -1.37 14.26 -39.81
C ASP A 215 -0.44 14.18 -38.59
N GLU A 216 0.73 14.80 -38.69
CA GLU A 216 1.74 14.77 -37.63
C GLU A 216 1.41 15.70 -36.45
N ASN A 217 0.43 16.60 -36.60
CA ASN A 217 0.02 17.54 -35.58
C ASN A 217 -1.01 16.98 -34.60
N ILE A 218 -1.63 15.83 -34.90
CA ILE A 218 -2.58 15.19 -33.97
C ILE A 218 -1.80 14.56 -32.82
N VAL A 219 -2.15 14.95 -31.59
CA VAL A 219 -1.33 14.64 -30.42
C VAL A 219 -1.53 13.21 -29.90
N TYR A 220 -2.77 12.73 -29.91
CA TYR A 220 -3.13 11.43 -29.32
C TYR A 220 -2.38 10.22 -29.94
N PRO A 221 -2.20 10.10 -31.28
CA PRO A 221 -1.40 9.04 -31.86
C PRO A 221 0.04 8.99 -31.32
N TRP A 222 0.69 10.15 -31.11
CA TRP A 222 2.03 10.19 -30.54
C TRP A 222 2.05 9.74 -29.08
N PHE A 223 1.06 10.17 -28.29
CA PHE A 223 0.94 9.79 -26.88
C PHE A 223 0.64 8.30 -26.71
N ASN A 224 -0.35 7.78 -27.45
CA ASN A 224 -0.78 6.38 -27.38
C ASN A 224 0.29 5.44 -27.92
N LEU A 225 1.00 5.83 -28.99
CA LEU A 225 2.16 5.08 -29.48
C LEU A 225 3.33 5.07 -28.47
N ALA A 226 3.51 6.15 -27.69
CA ALA A 226 4.51 6.18 -26.62
C ALA A 226 4.16 5.22 -25.47
N LEU A 227 2.88 5.18 -25.07
CA LEU A 227 2.37 4.23 -24.08
C LEU A 227 2.51 2.78 -24.58
N LEU A 228 2.17 2.53 -25.85
CA LEU A 228 2.36 1.23 -26.49
C LEU A 228 3.82 0.79 -26.41
N PHE A 229 4.77 1.65 -26.79
CA PHE A 229 6.20 1.35 -26.70
C PHE A 229 6.71 1.18 -25.28
N LYS A 230 6.11 1.89 -24.31
CA LYS A 230 6.41 1.65 -22.88
C LYS A 230 5.98 0.24 -22.48
N GLU A 231 4.80 -0.20 -22.89
CA GLU A 231 4.28 -1.53 -22.59
C GLU A 231 5.06 -2.65 -23.30
N THR A 232 5.49 -2.43 -24.54
CA THR A 232 6.38 -3.35 -25.27
C THR A 232 7.85 -3.29 -24.83
N LYS A 233 8.18 -2.37 -23.90
CA LYS A 233 9.53 -2.11 -23.36
C LYS A 233 10.54 -1.54 -24.37
N GLU A 234 10.06 -0.91 -25.43
CA GLU A 234 10.88 -0.20 -26.41
C GLU A 234 11.11 1.25 -25.99
N TYR A 235 11.77 1.43 -24.84
CA TYR A 235 11.84 2.69 -24.10
C TYR A 235 12.42 3.87 -24.90
N ALA A 236 13.40 3.62 -25.77
CA ALA A 236 13.97 4.67 -26.62
C ALA A 236 12.91 5.25 -27.59
N LYS A 237 12.05 4.38 -28.15
CA LYS A 237 10.93 4.81 -28.98
C LYS A 237 9.86 5.50 -28.13
N ALA A 238 9.57 4.97 -26.93
CA ALA A 238 8.61 5.60 -26.01
C ALA A 238 9.01 7.05 -25.67
N ILE A 239 10.26 7.30 -25.27
CA ILE A 239 10.77 8.65 -24.98
C ILE A 239 10.64 9.59 -26.19
N TYR A 240 11.00 9.11 -27.38
CA TYR A 240 10.91 9.92 -28.60
C TYR A 240 9.47 10.37 -28.85
N ASN A 241 8.51 9.44 -28.77
CA ASN A 241 7.10 9.73 -29.01
C ASN A 241 6.48 10.60 -27.91
N PHE A 242 6.83 10.37 -26.63
CA PHE A 242 6.40 11.25 -25.53
C PHE A 242 6.91 12.68 -25.69
N LYS A 243 8.17 12.86 -26.11
CA LYS A 243 8.72 14.20 -26.37
C LYS A 243 8.00 14.92 -27.52
N LYS A 244 7.57 14.17 -28.54
CA LYS A 244 6.76 14.71 -29.64
C LYS A 244 5.37 15.11 -29.15
N ALA A 245 4.67 14.21 -28.45
CA ALA A 245 3.36 14.49 -27.86
C ALA A 245 3.39 15.70 -26.93
N LYS A 246 4.38 15.77 -26.02
CA LYS A 246 4.55 16.90 -25.08
C LYS A 246 4.67 18.24 -25.81
N LYS A 247 5.46 18.30 -26.89
CA LYS A 247 5.63 19.54 -27.67
C LYS A 247 4.31 20.01 -28.28
N LEU A 248 3.47 19.09 -28.74
CA LEU A 248 2.18 19.40 -29.33
C LEU A 248 1.15 19.81 -28.26
N PHE A 249 1.06 19.10 -27.13
CA PHE A 249 0.20 19.51 -26.01
C PHE A 249 0.54 20.91 -25.47
N ILE A 250 1.83 21.29 -25.45
CA ILE A 250 2.25 22.67 -25.13
C ILE A 250 1.71 23.68 -26.16
N LYS A 251 1.71 23.35 -27.46
CA LYS A 251 1.13 24.20 -28.52
C LYS A 251 -0.38 24.36 -28.32
N GLU A 252 -1.07 23.29 -27.92
CA GLU A 252 -2.51 23.27 -27.64
C GLU A 252 -2.89 23.89 -26.29
N LYS A 253 -1.90 24.15 -25.41
CA LYS A 253 -2.07 24.65 -24.03
C LYS A 253 -2.77 23.67 -23.09
N ASP A 254 -2.66 22.37 -23.37
CA ASP A 254 -3.14 21.31 -22.48
C ASP A 254 -2.03 20.90 -21.51
N PHE A 255 -1.96 21.56 -20.36
CA PHE A 255 -0.88 21.37 -19.39
C PHE A 255 -1.07 20.13 -18.49
N ASP A 256 -2.26 19.53 -18.46
CA ASP A 256 -2.53 18.33 -17.68
C ASP A 256 -1.82 17.13 -18.31
N TYR A 257 -1.96 16.95 -19.63
CA TYR A 257 -1.22 15.93 -20.36
C TYR A 257 0.29 16.17 -20.36
N VAL A 258 0.74 17.44 -20.38
CA VAL A 258 2.18 17.76 -20.25
C VAL A 258 2.75 17.24 -18.94
N SER A 259 2.01 17.43 -17.85
CA SER A 259 2.40 16.96 -16.51
C SER A 259 2.41 15.43 -16.45
N MET A 260 1.37 14.77 -17.01
CA MET A 260 1.32 13.31 -17.12
C MET A 260 2.51 12.75 -17.89
N ILE A 261 2.87 13.36 -19.03
CA ILE A 261 4.01 12.90 -19.84
C ILE A 261 5.33 13.06 -19.08
N ASP A 262 5.51 14.11 -18.29
CA ASP A 262 6.72 14.31 -17.49
C ASP A 262 6.89 13.20 -16.44
N GLU A 263 5.81 12.77 -15.80
CA GLU A 263 5.84 11.62 -14.89
C GLU A 263 6.23 10.33 -15.64
N GLN A 264 5.66 10.08 -16.82
CA GLN A 264 5.99 8.91 -17.64
C GLN A 264 7.45 8.91 -18.09
N LEU A 265 8.01 10.07 -18.47
CA LEU A 265 9.39 10.20 -18.91
C LEU A 265 10.37 9.96 -17.75
N ILE A 266 10.10 10.48 -16.56
CA ILE A 266 10.92 10.22 -15.36
C ILE A 266 10.96 8.72 -15.05
N GLU A 267 9.80 8.05 -15.12
CA GLU A 267 9.71 6.61 -14.90
C GLU A 267 10.54 5.84 -15.94
N ILE A 268 10.39 6.15 -17.23
CA ILE A 268 11.12 5.46 -18.31
C ILE A 268 12.63 5.72 -18.24
N GLU A 269 13.07 6.94 -17.91
CA GLU A 269 14.49 7.26 -17.74
C GLU A 269 15.11 6.45 -16.60
N SER A 270 14.38 6.24 -15.50
CA SER A 270 14.80 5.35 -14.42
C SER A 270 14.90 3.88 -14.87
N LEU A 271 14.00 3.43 -15.75
CA LEU A 271 14.00 2.07 -16.30
C LEU A 271 15.14 1.84 -17.31
N ILE A 272 15.46 2.82 -18.16
CA ILE A 272 16.57 2.72 -19.13
C ILE A 272 17.93 2.67 -18.41
N GLU A 273 18.10 3.43 -17.32
CA GLU A 273 19.32 3.37 -16.51
C GLU A 273 19.56 1.94 -15.98
N VAL A 274 18.48 1.21 -15.66
CA VAL A 274 18.50 -0.20 -15.25
C VAL A 274 18.68 -1.15 -16.45
N CYS A 275 18.00 -0.92 -17.58
CA CYS A 275 18.02 -1.81 -18.75
C CYS A 275 19.30 -1.72 -19.59
N SER A 276 19.98 -0.57 -19.62
CA SER A 276 21.25 -0.39 -20.36
C SER A 276 22.41 -1.26 -19.82
N GLU A 277 22.28 -1.71 -18.56
CA GLU A 277 23.17 -2.71 -17.95
C GLU A 277 22.79 -4.16 -18.31
N ILE A 278 21.53 -4.40 -18.71
CA ILE A 278 20.91 -5.73 -18.94
C ILE A 278 21.01 -6.21 -20.39
N ASP A 279 20.90 -5.31 -21.38
CA ASP A 279 20.86 -5.64 -22.83
C ASP A 279 22.13 -6.34 -23.39
N LYS A 280 23.16 -6.52 -22.55
CA LYS A 280 24.38 -7.25 -22.90
C LYS A 280 24.28 -8.78 -22.73
N ALA A 281 23.16 -9.34 -22.27
CA ALA A 281 23.10 -10.76 -21.89
C ALA A 281 21.82 -11.51 -22.37
N ASP A 282 22.07 -12.56 -23.18
CA ASP A 282 21.27 -13.73 -23.60
C ASP A 282 19.71 -13.72 -23.44
N PRO A 283 18.92 -14.09 -24.49
CA PRO A 283 17.45 -14.20 -24.45
C PRO A 283 16.85 -15.13 -23.36
N VAL A 284 17.58 -16.16 -22.91
CA VAL A 284 17.14 -17.01 -21.79
C VAL A 284 17.22 -16.22 -20.48
N LEU A 285 18.20 -15.32 -20.35
CA LEU A 285 18.32 -14.40 -19.23
C LEU A 285 17.15 -13.41 -19.22
N VAL A 286 16.73 -12.87 -20.37
CA VAL A 286 15.57 -11.95 -20.48
C VAL A 286 14.28 -12.58 -19.93
N LYS A 287 14.05 -13.88 -20.13
CA LYS A 287 12.88 -14.59 -19.61
C LYS A 287 12.97 -14.84 -18.10
N VAL A 288 14.17 -15.13 -17.59
CA VAL A 288 14.44 -15.20 -16.14
C VAL A 288 14.33 -13.81 -15.51
N LEU A 289 14.74 -12.76 -16.22
CA LEU A 289 14.69 -11.35 -15.85
C LEU A 289 13.28 -10.78 -15.81
N LYS A 290 12.38 -11.16 -16.73
CA LYS A 290 10.94 -10.78 -16.62
C LYS A 290 10.25 -11.41 -15.42
N LYS A 291 10.64 -12.64 -15.05
CA LYS A 291 10.15 -13.29 -13.83
C LYS A 291 10.76 -12.66 -12.59
N THR A 292 12.04 -12.31 -12.65
CA THR A 292 12.70 -11.60 -11.55
C THR A 292 12.30 -10.14 -11.47
N SER A 293 11.83 -9.48 -12.53
CA SER A 293 11.36 -8.09 -12.48
C SER A 293 10.05 -7.97 -11.70
N THR A 294 9.13 -8.93 -11.87
CA THR A 294 7.94 -9.00 -11.01
C THR A 294 8.32 -9.27 -9.55
N TYR A 295 9.35 -10.10 -9.33
CA TYR A 295 9.90 -10.27 -7.97
C TYR A 295 10.65 -9.01 -7.50
N GLU A 296 11.29 -8.24 -8.38
CA GLU A 296 12.01 -7.01 -8.06
C GLU A 296 11.05 -5.88 -7.76
N ASP A 297 9.91 -5.77 -8.45
CA ASP A 297 8.84 -4.83 -8.15
C ASP A 297 8.22 -5.15 -6.79
N ASP A 298 7.96 -6.44 -6.52
CA ASP A 298 7.53 -6.90 -5.20
C ASP A 298 8.61 -6.64 -4.15
N ILE A 299 9.89 -6.90 -4.45
CA ILE A 299 11.04 -6.60 -3.56
C ILE A 299 11.21 -5.10 -3.38
N LEU A 300 10.96 -4.26 -4.38
CA LEU A 300 11.08 -2.81 -4.32
C LEU A 300 9.94 -2.24 -3.48
N LYS A 301 8.72 -2.74 -3.67
CA LYS A 301 7.57 -2.42 -2.83
C LYS A 301 7.78 -2.89 -1.39
N GLU A 302 8.24 -4.12 -1.19
CA GLU A 302 8.61 -4.66 0.12
C GLU A 302 9.76 -3.87 0.74
N LYS A 303 10.75 -3.46 -0.07
CA LYS A 303 11.86 -2.60 0.34
C LYS A 303 11.36 -1.21 0.72
N GLU A 304 10.43 -0.63 -0.02
CA GLU A 304 9.81 0.65 0.35
C GLU A 304 9.02 0.55 1.65
N GLU A 305 8.20 -0.49 1.80
CA GLU A 305 7.46 -0.75 3.02
C GLU A 305 8.37 -1.01 4.21
N PHE A 306 9.45 -1.77 3.99
CA PHE A 306 10.51 -2.02 4.96
C PHE A 306 11.21 -0.72 5.34
N LEU A 307 11.63 0.09 4.36
CA LEU A 307 12.23 1.41 4.56
C LEU A 307 11.28 2.33 5.35
N ARG A 308 9.98 2.29 5.07
CA ARG A 308 8.97 3.03 5.85
C ARG A 308 8.80 2.48 7.27
N PHE A 309 8.97 1.19 7.49
CA PHE A 309 8.86 0.55 8.80
C PHE A 309 10.08 0.81 9.68
N ILE A 310 11.28 0.86 9.09
CA ILE A 310 12.52 1.15 9.81
C ILE A 310 12.78 2.64 9.98
N LYS A 311 12.15 3.53 9.21
CA LYS A 311 12.29 4.99 9.39
C LYS A 311 11.77 5.43 10.76
N ASP A 312 12.47 6.39 11.37
CA ASP A 312 12.10 6.98 12.65
C ASP A 312 10.68 7.58 12.57
N PRO A 313 9.81 7.34 13.57
CA PRO A 313 8.52 8.01 13.63
C PRO A 313 8.71 9.51 13.84
N PRO A 314 7.71 10.35 13.51
CA PRO A 314 7.67 11.74 13.96
C PRO A 314 7.86 11.80 15.48
N GLU A 315 8.43 12.89 16.00
CA GLU A 315 8.48 13.13 17.45
C GLU A 315 7.04 13.17 17.98
N ASP A 316 6.59 12.06 18.56
CA ASP A 316 5.28 11.95 19.19
C ASP A 316 5.38 12.46 20.62
N GLU A 317 4.31 13.13 21.07
CA GLU A 317 4.18 13.63 22.43
C GLU A 317 4.35 12.49 23.46
N ASN A 318 5.03 12.79 24.58
CA ASN A 318 5.25 11.88 25.72
C ASN A 318 3.97 11.09 26.08
N ASN A 319 3.88 9.83 25.65
CA ASN A 319 2.73 8.98 25.89
C ASN A 319 3.17 7.61 26.42
N ASN A 320 2.79 7.31 27.67
CA ASN A 320 3.04 6.02 28.30
C ASN A 320 1.86 5.09 27.97
N TYR A 321 2.10 3.97 27.31
CA TYR A 321 1.04 3.00 26.98
C TYR A 321 1.53 1.56 26.87
N LEU A 322 0.60 0.63 27.09
CA LEU A 322 0.74 -0.78 26.76
C LEU A 322 -0.07 -1.10 25.51
N GLN A 323 0.58 -1.66 24.50
CA GLN A 323 -0.02 -2.23 23.32
C GLN A 323 0.05 -3.76 23.41
N VAL A 324 -1.13 -4.38 23.46
CA VAL A 324 -1.27 -5.83 23.35
C VAL A 324 -1.38 -6.17 21.87
N LEU A 325 -0.36 -6.86 21.37
CA LEU A 325 -0.27 -7.30 19.96
C LEU A 325 -0.68 -8.75 19.79
N ARG A 326 -0.94 -9.45 20.89
CA ARG A 326 -1.30 -10.85 20.91
C ARG A 326 -2.69 -11.05 20.32
N ARG A 327 -2.75 -11.77 19.20
CA ARG A 327 -3.96 -12.30 18.59
C ARG A 327 -3.86 -13.81 18.68
N TRP A 328 -4.23 -14.37 19.84
CA TRP A 328 -4.29 -15.82 20.11
C TRP A 328 -2.99 -16.64 20.06
N ASN A 329 -2.72 -17.45 21.09
CA ASN A 329 -2.34 -18.88 20.94
C ASN A 329 -2.18 -19.60 22.31
N SER A 330 -2.41 -20.91 22.31
CA SER A 330 -1.63 -21.91 23.07
C SER A 330 -1.21 -23.09 22.16
N TYR A 331 -1.54 -23.05 20.86
CA TYR A 331 -1.17 -24.07 19.87
C TYR A 331 -0.21 -23.53 18.81
N THR A 332 0.98 -24.15 18.74
CA THR A 332 2.06 -23.80 17.81
C THR A 332 2.35 -25.00 16.89
N PRO A 333 2.02 -24.94 15.59
CA PRO A 333 2.46 -25.97 14.66
C PRO A 333 3.97 -25.85 14.40
N ILE A 334 4.61 -26.99 14.14
CA ILE A 334 6.07 -27.08 13.87
C ILE A 334 6.43 -26.38 12.54
N ILE A 335 5.46 -26.19 11.64
CA ILE A 335 5.62 -25.52 10.35
C ILE A 335 4.48 -24.50 10.20
N ALA A 336 4.83 -23.25 9.89
CA ALA A 336 3.86 -22.21 9.56
C ALA A 336 3.11 -22.56 8.27
N ASP A 337 1.79 -22.73 8.34
CA ASP A 337 0.94 -22.81 7.17
C ASP A 337 0.23 -21.46 6.91
N ASN A 338 -0.24 -21.26 5.68
CA ASN A 338 -0.93 -20.03 5.27
C ASN A 338 -2.25 -19.78 6.04
N TYR A 339 -2.68 -20.68 6.93
CA TYR A 339 -3.92 -20.58 7.69
C TYR A 339 -3.76 -19.85 9.03
N HIS A 340 -2.56 -19.39 9.39
CA HIS A 340 -2.24 -18.90 10.73
C HIS A 340 -1.80 -17.44 10.82
N VAL A 341 -2.13 -16.65 9.81
CA VAL A 341 -1.88 -15.19 9.75
C VAL A 341 -2.55 -14.41 10.90
N SER A 342 -3.52 -15.03 11.60
CA SER A 342 -4.21 -14.47 12.75
C SER A 342 -3.68 -14.96 14.12
N LYS A 343 -2.50 -15.60 14.17
CA LYS A 343 -1.92 -16.20 15.39
C LYS A 343 -0.66 -15.45 15.84
N GLY A 344 -0.43 -15.42 17.15
CA GLY A 344 0.79 -14.92 17.78
C GLY A 344 0.76 -13.43 18.14
N GLY A 345 1.92 -12.85 18.46
CA GLY A 345 2.08 -11.46 18.88
C GLY A 345 3.04 -11.30 20.05
N GLY A 346 2.68 -10.48 21.02
CA GLY A 346 3.51 -10.14 22.18
C GLY A 346 2.97 -8.88 22.83
N TYR A 347 3.77 -8.23 23.65
CA TYR A 347 3.41 -6.96 24.29
C TYR A 347 4.44 -5.91 23.93
N PHE A 348 3.96 -4.71 23.66
CA PHE A 348 4.81 -3.56 23.49
C PHE A 348 4.43 -2.49 24.50
N LEU A 349 5.40 -2.07 25.28
CA LEU A 349 5.25 -1.06 26.31
C LEU A 349 6.06 0.15 25.92
N LYS A 350 5.39 1.28 25.69
CA LYS A 350 6.02 2.58 25.47
C LYS A 350 6.02 3.33 26.79
N ILE A 351 7.19 3.68 27.29
CA ILE A 351 7.37 4.54 28.46
C ILE A 351 8.25 5.71 28.01
N ASN A 352 7.63 6.88 27.91
CA ASN A 352 8.20 8.09 27.33
C ASN A 352 8.79 7.77 25.94
N ASN A 353 10.10 7.93 25.78
CA ASN A 353 10.81 7.64 24.52
C ASN A 353 11.40 6.23 24.46
N THR A 354 11.12 5.38 25.44
CA THR A 354 11.68 4.03 25.55
C THR A 354 10.62 3.00 25.20
N GLY A 355 10.90 2.12 24.24
CA GLY A 355 10.03 0.99 23.93
C GLY A 355 10.58 -0.34 24.43
N ILE A 356 9.72 -1.09 25.11
CA ILE A 356 10.02 -2.37 25.74
C ILE A 356 9.09 -3.42 25.13
N VAL A 357 9.67 -4.43 24.50
CA VAL A 357 8.96 -5.59 23.96
C VAL A 357 9.04 -6.71 24.98
N ILE A 358 7.92 -7.38 25.24
CA ILE A 358 7.86 -8.53 26.15
C ILE A 358 7.32 -9.71 25.36
N ASP A 359 8.04 -10.83 25.42
CA ASP A 359 7.74 -12.11 24.76
C ASP A 359 7.28 -11.92 23.30
N PRO A 360 8.19 -11.46 22.40
CA PRO A 360 7.91 -11.35 20.98
C PRO A 360 7.83 -12.73 20.34
N GLY A 361 6.61 -13.14 20.08
CA GLY A 361 6.27 -14.43 19.55
C GLY A 361 6.08 -14.47 18.04
N PHE A 362 5.32 -15.47 17.63
CA PHE A 362 4.98 -15.70 16.23
C PHE A 362 4.29 -14.46 15.62
N ASN A 363 4.69 -14.02 14.43
CA ASN A 363 4.17 -12.82 13.76
C ASN A 363 4.22 -11.54 14.61
N PHE A 364 5.12 -11.43 15.60
CA PHE A 364 5.28 -10.22 16.39
C PHE A 364 5.60 -9.03 15.49
N ILE A 365 6.55 -9.16 14.56
CA ILE A 365 6.97 -8.06 13.67
C ILE A 365 5.80 -7.56 12.81
N ASP A 366 5.02 -8.47 12.24
CA ASP A 366 3.88 -8.13 11.39
C ASP A 366 2.76 -7.46 12.19
N ASN A 367 2.48 -7.96 13.39
CA ASN A 367 1.51 -7.34 14.29
C ASN A 367 1.98 -5.97 14.79
N PHE A 368 3.27 -5.82 15.07
CA PHE A 368 3.90 -4.56 15.48
C PHE A 368 3.83 -3.51 14.36
N LYS A 369 4.17 -3.90 13.12
CA LYS A 369 3.99 -3.09 11.91
C LYS A 369 2.51 -2.76 11.68
N GLY A 370 1.61 -3.73 11.84
CA GLY A 370 0.17 -3.57 11.66
C GLY A 370 -0.47 -2.62 12.68
N ALA A 371 0.06 -2.56 13.90
CA ALA A 371 -0.27 -1.57 14.92
C ALA A 371 0.36 -0.18 14.65
N LYS A 372 1.00 0.00 13.49
CA LYS A 372 1.64 1.23 13.00
C LYS A 372 2.88 1.65 13.80
N HIS A 373 3.49 0.74 14.57
CA HIS A 373 4.76 1.01 15.21
C HIS A 373 5.92 0.97 14.21
N LYS A 374 7.03 1.61 14.59
CA LYS A 374 8.29 1.61 13.83
C LYS A 374 9.34 0.79 14.55
N PHE A 375 10.18 0.10 13.79
CA PHE A 375 11.24 -0.74 14.37
C PHE A 375 12.17 0.06 15.31
N SER A 376 12.41 1.33 14.99
CA SER A 376 13.25 2.22 15.81
C SER A 376 12.70 2.48 17.21
N GLU A 377 11.45 2.11 17.49
CA GLU A 377 10.84 2.19 18.82
C GLU A 377 11.22 1.03 19.74
N ILE A 378 11.78 -0.09 19.24
CA ILE A 378 12.14 -1.25 20.07
C ILE A 378 13.51 -1.02 20.71
N ASP A 379 13.61 -0.69 21.99
CA ASP A 379 14.91 -0.48 22.66
C ASP A 379 15.30 -1.66 23.57
N TYR A 380 14.30 -2.31 24.18
CA TYR A 380 14.49 -3.44 25.08
C TYR A 380 13.59 -4.60 24.67
N VAL A 381 14.10 -5.83 24.77
CA VAL A 381 13.34 -7.05 24.49
C VAL A 381 13.50 -8.00 25.67
N LEU A 382 12.38 -8.34 26.31
CA LEU A 382 12.32 -9.23 27.47
C LEU A 382 11.73 -10.56 27.01
N ILE A 383 12.45 -11.66 27.24
CA ILE A 383 11.97 -13.01 26.90
C ILE A 383 11.99 -13.87 28.16
N SER A 384 10.80 -14.26 28.61
CA SER A 384 10.57 -14.92 29.89
C SER A 384 11.06 -16.36 29.91
N HIS A 385 10.98 -17.09 28.79
CA HIS A 385 11.37 -18.50 28.68
C HIS A 385 11.49 -18.97 27.21
N ALA A 386 11.99 -20.19 26.98
CA ALA A 386 12.48 -20.63 25.67
C ALA A 386 11.48 -21.42 24.79
N HIS A 387 10.18 -21.12 24.88
CA HIS A 387 9.20 -21.72 23.98
C HIS A 387 9.15 -21.01 22.62
N ASN A 388 8.75 -21.74 21.57
CA ASN A 388 8.83 -21.26 20.18
C ASN A 388 7.89 -20.06 19.91
N ASP A 389 6.78 -20.00 20.61
CA ASP A 389 5.82 -18.92 20.53
C ASP A 389 6.24 -17.64 21.24
N HIS A 390 7.37 -17.62 21.95
CA HIS A 390 7.98 -16.41 22.53
C HIS A 390 9.38 -16.12 21.98
N THR A 391 9.88 -16.97 21.08
CA THR A 391 11.26 -16.89 20.54
C THR A 391 11.35 -16.95 19.01
N SER A 392 10.23 -17.14 18.31
CA SER A 392 10.21 -17.31 16.84
C SER A 392 10.70 -16.07 16.09
N ASP A 393 10.41 -14.87 16.58
CA ASP A 393 10.82 -13.62 15.93
C ASP A 393 12.14 -13.05 16.47
N LEU A 394 12.86 -13.77 17.34
CA LEU A 394 14.14 -13.31 17.90
C LEU A 394 15.18 -13.05 16.80
N GLU A 395 15.34 -14.00 15.87
CA GLU A 395 16.26 -13.85 14.74
C GLU A 395 15.82 -12.69 13.83
N SER A 396 14.52 -12.57 13.56
CA SER A 396 13.93 -11.48 12.79
C SER A 396 14.26 -10.11 13.41
N ILE A 397 14.12 -9.93 14.72
CA ILE A 397 14.45 -8.67 15.41
C ILE A 397 15.93 -8.33 15.27
N ILE A 398 16.83 -9.31 15.43
CA ILE A 398 18.29 -9.10 15.30
C ILE A 398 18.66 -8.70 13.86
N ASN A 399 18.07 -9.37 12.86
CA ASN A 399 18.29 -9.05 11.46
C ASN A 399 17.76 -7.64 11.11
N LEU A 400 16.59 -7.26 11.63
CA LEU A 400 16.04 -5.92 11.46
C LEU A 400 16.93 -4.85 12.11
N LEU A 401 17.52 -5.14 13.27
CA LEU A 401 18.47 -4.24 13.94
C LEU A 401 19.72 -4.00 13.10
N HIS A 402 20.27 -5.06 12.54
CA HIS A 402 21.41 -4.98 11.64
C HIS A 402 21.05 -4.11 10.43
N ASN A 403 19.94 -4.42 9.75
CA ASN A 403 19.51 -3.69 8.56
C ASN A 403 19.20 -2.21 8.83
N TYR A 404 18.57 -1.89 9.96
CA TYR A 404 18.33 -0.50 10.39
C TYR A 404 19.65 0.26 10.52
N ASN A 405 20.62 -0.31 11.22
CA ASN A 405 21.92 0.35 11.44
C ASN A 405 22.74 0.49 10.15
N GLU A 406 22.66 -0.49 9.24
CA GLU A 406 23.29 -0.40 7.91
C GLU A 406 22.64 0.68 7.02
N ASP A 407 21.32 0.87 7.12
CA ASP A 407 20.60 1.98 6.47
C ASP A 407 21.04 3.35 7.03
N VAL A 408 21.13 3.49 8.36
CA VAL A 408 21.65 4.71 9.02
C VAL A 408 23.06 5.05 8.54
N LYS A 409 23.93 4.04 8.40
CA LYS A 409 25.28 4.20 7.85
C LYS A 409 25.26 4.65 6.38
N GLY A 410 24.24 4.27 5.61
CA GLY A 410 24.15 4.49 4.17
C GLY A 410 24.94 3.44 3.37
N LEU A 411 24.92 2.19 3.83
CA LEU A 411 25.59 1.08 3.17
C LEU A 411 24.67 0.32 2.20
N ASN A 412 23.35 0.40 2.41
CA ASN A 412 22.33 -0.24 1.58
C ASN A 412 21.79 0.65 0.44
N ASP A 413 21.98 1.97 0.52
CA ASP A 413 21.53 2.93 -0.50
C ASP A 413 22.51 4.11 -0.61
N TYR A 414 23.18 4.18 -1.76
CA TYR A 414 24.27 5.10 -2.03
C TYR A 414 23.80 6.47 -2.51
N ILE A 415 22.51 6.63 -2.81
CA ILE A 415 21.92 7.85 -3.36
C ILE A 415 21.35 8.73 -2.23
N ARG A 416 20.96 8.11 -1.11
CA ARG A 416 20.39 8.80 0.04
C ARG A 416 21.36 9.77 0.72
N THR A 417 20.97 11.05 0.75
CA THR A 417 21.76 12.16 1.31
C THR A 417 21.57 12.34 2.82
N ASP A 418 20.53 11.73 3.40
CA ASP A 418 20.17 11.81 4.82
C ASP A 418 20.97 10.84 5.73
N THR A 419 21.65 9.86 5.12
CA THR A 419 22.50 8.85 5.79
C THR A 419 23.84 9.43 6.25
N ILE A 420 24.56 8.72 7.13
CA ILE A 420 25.91 9.14 7.56
C ILE A 420 26.85 9.28 6.37
N ARG A 421 26.85 8.29 5.47
CA ARG A 421 27.63 8.32 4.24
C ARG A 421 27.26 9.50 3.35
N GLY A 422 25.97 9.76 3.15
CA GLY A 422 25.49 10.89 2.35
C GLY A 422 25.88 12.25 2.92
N LYS A 423 25.73 12.43 4.23
CA LYS A 423 26.18 13.63 4.94
C LYS A 423 27.70 13.83 4.83
N LEU A 424 28.48 12.76 5.00
CA LEU A 424 29.93 12.82 4.86
C LEU A 424 30.38 13.12 3.42
N ALA A 425 29.71 12.54 2.42
CA ALA A 425 29.96 12.80 1.00
C ALA A 425 29.73 14.28 0.67
N LYS A 426 28.59 14.83 1.11
CA LYS A 426 28.24 16.25 0.95
C LYS A 426 29.25 17.17 1.64
N LEU A 427 29.62 16.87 2.90
CA LEU A 427 30.59 17.67 3.66
C LEU A 427 31.98 17.70 3.02
N LYS A 428 32.40 16.60 2.39
CA LYS A 428 33.72 16.49 1.74
C LYS A 428 33.72 16.90 0.27
N GLY A 429 32.57 17.21 -0.33
CA GLY A 429 32.45 17.52 -1.76
C GLY A 429 32.87 16.35 -2.66
N VAL A 430 32.69 15.11 -2.20
CA VAL A 430 33.06 13.90 -2.95
C VAL A 430 31.85 12.98 -3.13
N THR A 431 31.94 12.07 -4.10
CA THR A 431 30.90 11.06 -4.30
C THR A 431 30.82 10.09 -3.13
N HIS A 432 29.64 9.53 -2.88
CA HIS A 432 29.37 8.57 -1.79
C HIS A 432 30.36 7.39 -1.78
N LYS A 433 30.82 6.95 -2.96
CA LYS A 433 31.80 5.86 -3.13
C LYS A 433 33.19 6.17 -2.56
N ARG A 434 33.55 7.45 -2.39
CA ARG A 434 34.87 7.89 -1.88
C ARG A 434 34.94 8.03 -0.36
N ILE A 435 33.85 7.76 0.36
CA ILE A 435 33.85 7.72 1.83
C ILE A 435 34.29 6.34 2.30
N SER A 436 35.38 6.26 3.08
CA SER A 436 35.88 4.98 3.61
C SER A 436 34.96 4.40 4.67
N LYS A 437 34.90 3.06 4.77
CA LYS A 437 34.14 2.36 5.81
C LYS A 437 34.55 2.81 7.23
N GLU A 438 35.84 3.05 7.47
CA GLU A 438 36.33 3.52 8.77
C GLU A 438 35.77 4.89 9.16
N ALA A 439 35.63 5.80 8.20
CA ALA A 439 35.05 7.12 8.45
C ALA A 439 33.55 7.01 8.75
N ILE A 440 32.84 6.10 8.07
CA ILE A 440 31.43 5.80 8.33
C ILE A 440 31.28 5.22 9.73
N GLU A 441 32.06 4.18 10.07
CA GLU A 441 32.01 3.52 11.38
C GLU A 441 32.37 4.49 12.52
N LYS A 442 33.36 5.35 12.34
CA LYS A 442 33.70 6.37 13.34
C LYS A 442 32.52 7.31 13.59
N LYS A 443 31.88 7.79 12.52
CA LYS A 443 30.71 8.68 12.65
C LYS A 443 29.46 7.96 13.15
N PHE A 444 29.31 6.69 12.80
CA PHE A 444 28.22 5.84 13.29
C PHE A 444 28.32 5.60 14.79
N LYS A 445 29.53 5.39 15.33
CA LYS A 445 29.75 5.29 16.78
C LYS A 445 29.36 6.56 17.54
N GLU A 446 29.45 7.73 16.89
CA GLU A 446 29.08 9.04 17.44
C GLU A 446 27.63 9.45 17.10
N SER A 447 26.88 8.62 16.36
CA SER A 447 25.57 8.99 15.82
C SER A 447 24.45 8.74 16.84
N ASP A 448 23.62 9.76 17.09
CA ASP A 448 22.39 9.63 17.90
C ASP A 448 21.35 8.69 17.25
N LYS A 449 21.51 8.37 15.96
CA LYS A 449 20.69 7.38 15.24
C LYS A 449 21.22 5.95 15.34
N LYS A 450 22.40 5.73 15.95
CA LYS A 450 22.87 4.36 16.20
C LYS A 450 21.88 3.68 17.14
N LYS A 451 21.37 2.53 16.73
CA LYS A 451 20.46 1.74 17.56
C LYS A 451 21.17 0.55 18.19
N VAL A 452 20.93 0.36 19.48
CA VAL A 452 21.29 -0.85 20.21
C VAL A 452 20.01 -1.39 20.84
N ILE A 453 19.80 -2.70 20.74
CA ILE A 453 18.70 -3.38 21.46
C ILE A 453 19.32 -4.17 22.61
N HIS A 454 18.76 -4.02 23.80
CA HIS A 454 19.14 -4.80 24.96
C HIS A 454 18.15 -5.96 25.16
N PHE A 455 18.63 -7.18 24.99
CA PHE A 455 17.88 -8.41 25.20
C PHE A 455 18.04 -8.88 26.64
N TYR A 456 16.96 -8.93 27.40
CA TYR A 456 16.88 -9.53 28.72
C TYR A 456 16.21 -10.89 28.59
N ILE A 457 17.00 -11.95 28.56
CA ILE A 457 16.54 -13.29 28.18
C ILE A 457 16.82 -14.27 29.31
N SER A 458 15.90 -15.20 29.53
CA SER A 458 16.14 -16.23 30.54
C SER A 458 17.32 -17.13 30.18
N GLN A 459 17.87 -17.81 31.18
CA GLN A 459 18.97 -18.76 31.00
C GLN A 459 18.64 -19.86 29.96
N SER A 460 17.38 -20.27 29.85
CA SER A 460 16.95 -21.22 28.83
C SER A 460 17.03 -20.67 27.42
N VAL A 461 16.58 -19.42 27.23
CA VAL A 461 16.60 -18.74 25.92
C VAL A 461 18.05 -18.54 25.48
N ASN A 462 18.91 -18.07 26.40
CA ASN A 462 20.33 -17.91 26.14
C ASN A 462 20.97 -19.21 25.68
N LYS A 463 20.70 -20.34 26.35
CA LYS A 463 21.24 -21.63 25.94
C LYS A 463 20.69 -22.11 24.60
N LYS A 464 19.38 -21.94 24.36
CA LYS A 464 18.73 -22.29 23.08
C LYS A 464 19.36 -21.57 21.89
N PHE A 465 19.75 -20.30 22.06
CA PHE A 465 20.27 -19.46 20.98
C PHE A 465 21.75 -19.08 21.10
N SER A 466 22.49 -19.61 22.08
CA SER A 466 23.89 -19.24 22.37
C SER A 466 24.77 -19.20 21.12
N GLY A 467 24.76 -20.27 20.31
CA GLY A 467 25.52 -20.32 19.07
C GLY A 467 25.12 -19.24 18.04
N MET A 468 23.82 -18.95 17.90
CA MET A 468 23.34 -17.88 17.01
C MET A 468 23.75 -16.49 17.53
N LEU A 469 23.61 -16.28 18.84
CA LEU A 469 23.94 -15.02 19.50
C LEU A 469 25.44 -14.73 19.43
N ASP A 470 26.30 -15.74 19.57
CA ASP A 470 27.74 -15.62 19.39
C ASP A 470 28.11 -15.22 17.95
N LEU A 471 27.48 -15.86 16.96
CA LEU A 471 27.68 -15.56 15.54
C LEU A 471 27.24 -14.12 15.20
N CYS A 472 26.17 -13.64 15.82
CA CYS A 472 25.60 -12.32 15.57
C CYS A 472 26.11 -11.22 16.52
N SER A 473 27.07 -11.52 17.40
CA SER A 473 27.58 -10.61 18.46
C SER A 473 28.05 -9.22 17.98
N LYS A 474 28.29 -9.03 16.68
CA LYS A 474 28.66 -7.75 16.07
C LYS A 474 27.47 -6.89 15.63
N MET A 475 26.22 -7.36 15.74
CA MET A 475 25.03 -6.69 15.21
C MET A 475 24.43 -5.61 16.13
N ASN A 476 25.23 -5.01 17.02
CA ASN A 476 24.84 -3.91 17.91
C ASN A 476 23.66 -4.25 18.85
N PHE A 477 23.66 -5.42 19.47
CA PHE A 477 22.76 -5.74 20.58
C PHE A 477 23.57 -6.16 21.81
N ASP A 478 22.95 -6.05 22.98
CA ASP A 478 23.50 -6.58 24.23
C ASP A 478 22.60 -7.69 24.76
N ILE A 479 23.20 -8.72 25.37
CA ILE A 479 22.48 -9.81 26.02
C ILE A 479 22.70 -9.72 27.52
N HIS A 480 21.59 -9.72 28.24
CA HIS A 480 21.52 -9.80 29.68
C HIS A 480 20.78 -11.08 30.02
N VAL A 481 21.51 -12.06 30.56
CA VAL A 481 20.88 -13.29 31.03
C VAL A 481 20.26 -13.01 32.38
N ILE A 482 18.97 -13.31 32.52
CA ILE A 482 18.20 -13.04 33.74
C ILE A 482 17.76 -14.31 34.45
N GLU A 483 17.75 -14.24 35.78
CA GLU A 483 17.35 -15.33 36.69
C GLU A 483 16.37 -14.84 37.76
N GLU A 484 15.69 -15.78 38.44
CA GLU A 484 14.60 -15.53 39.39
C GLU A 484 14.95 -14.61 40.58
N ASN A 485 16.24 -14.40 40.88
CA ASN A 485 16.73 -13.63 42.02
C ASN A 485 17.39 -12.30 41.62
N ASP A 486 17.34 -11.91 40.35
CA ASP A 486 17.88 -10.62 39.92
C ASP A 486 17.05 -9.48 40.51
N GLU A 487 17.59 -8.83 41.55
CA GLU A 487 16.80 -7.94 42.42
C GLU A 487 16.17 -6.76 41.65
N LYS A 488 16.88 -6.18 40.67
CA LYS A 488 16.39 -5.09 39.80
C LYS A 488 17.18 -5.02 38.50
N LEU A 489 16.47 -4.99 37.38
CA LEU A 489 16.97 -4.52 36.09
C LEU A 489 16.67 -3.01 36.01
N LEU A 490 17.73 -2.21 35.87
CA LEU A 490 17.62 -0.76 35.66
C LEU A 490 17.71 -0.49 34.16
N ILE A 491 16.57 -0.18 33.56
CA ILE A 491 16.46 0.22 32.16
C ILE A 491 16.64 1.75 32.11
N LYS A 492 17.71 2.20 31.45
CA LYS A 492 17.97 3.64 31.28
C LYS A 492 16.99 4.24 30.29
N GLU A 493 16.34 5.32 30.69
CA GLU A 493 15.42 6.07 29.83
C GLU A 493 16.18 6.78 28.70
N LYS A 494 15.71 6.60 27.47
CA LYS A 494 16.27 7.25 26.28
C LYS A 494 16.07 8.78 26.34
N ASN A 495 17.16 9.54 26.19
CA ASN A 495 17.18 11.02 26.16
C ASN A 495 16.73 11.76 27.44
N SER A 496 16.72 11.11 28.60
CA SER A 496 16.38 11.77 29.86
C SER A 496 17.55 12.61 30.42
N LYS A 497 17.34 13.93 30.55
CA LYS A 497 18.18 14.81 31.39
C LYS A 497 17.63 14.96 32.82
N THR A 498 16.44 14.41 33.13
CA THR A 498 15.67 14.81 34.33
C THR A 498 14.74 13.74 34.96
N LYS A 499 14.54 12.56 34.37
CA LYS A 499 13.68 11.47 34.90
C LYS A 499 14.45 10.16 35.08
N GLY A 500 14.16 9.45 36.17
CA GLY A 500 14.90 8.28 36.67
C GLY A 500 14.68 7.00 35.83
N ASP A 501 15.51 5.99 36.11
CA ASP A 501 15.52 4.70 35.43
C ASP A 501 14.16 3.98 35.52
N ILE A 502 13.78 3.26 34.45
CA ILE A 502 12.64 2.34 34.46
C ILE A 502 13.06 1.10 35.26
N ILE A 503 12.32 0.82 36.34
CA ILE A 503 12.62 -0.29 37.25
C ILE A 503 11.84 -1.52 36.81
N ILE A 504 12.56 -2.58 36.44
CA ILE A 504 11.98 -3.91 36.20
C ILE A 504 12.53 -4.87 37.24
N LYS A 505 11.65 -5.48 38.05
CA LYS A 505 12.04 -6.59 38.93
C LYS A 505 11.73 -7.91 38.23
N VAL A 506 12.69 -8.82 38.27
CA VAL A 506 12.49 -10.20 37.80
C VAL A 506 11.87 -10.98 38.95
N ILE A 507 10.76 -11.66 38.68
CA ILE A 507 10.10 -12.51 39.68
C ILE A 507 10.15 -13.96 39.24
N LYS A 508 10.16 -14.85 40.23
CA LYS A 508 10.16 -16.28 40.01
C LYS A 508 8.92 -16.74 39.25
N ALA A 509 9.13 -17.56 38.22
CA ALA A 509 8.09 -18.33 37.55
C ALA A 509 8.48 -19.80 37.49
N LYS A 510 7.49 -20.68 37.30
CA LYS A 510 7.70 -22.12 37.14
C LYS A 510 7.04 -22.61 35.87
N HIS A 511 7.82 -23.12 34.92
CA HIS A 511 7.30 -23.56 33.63
C HIS A 511 8.18 -24.63 33.02
N SER A 512 7.59 -25.63 32.38
CA SER A 512 8.32 -26.71 31.71
C SER A 512 9.03 -26.18 30.46
N ASP A 513 10.24 -25.67 30.64
CA ASP A 513 11.08 -25.17 29.56
C ASP A 513 11.99 -26.28 29.00
N ILE A 514 12.64 -26.02 27.86
CA ILE A 514 13.52 -26.97 27.14
C ILE A 514 14.60 -27.56 28.04
N ILE A 515 15.05 -26.81 29.04
CA ILE A 515 16.22 -27.15 29.86
C ILE A 515 15.82 -27.60 31.26
N SER A 516 14.94 -26.85 31.92
CA SER A 516 14.37 -27.25 33.21
C SER A 516 13.11 -26.46 33.52
N ASP A 517 12.40 -26.89 34.56
CA ASP A 517 11.18 -26.24 35.03
C ASP A 517 11.40 -24.93 35.83
N ARG A 518 12.65 -24.46 35.97
CA ARG A 518 13.06 -23.42 36.93
C ARG A 518 13.59 -22.11 36.34
N HIS A 519 13.78 -22.04 35.03
CA HIS A 519 14.42 -20.87 34.40
C HIS A 519 13.42 -19.91 33.76
N SER A 520 12.12 -20.14 33.90
CA SER A 520 11.12 -19.17 33.50
C SER A 520 11.03 -18.04 34.52
N VAL A 521 10.76 -16.84 34.04
CA VAL A 521 10.64 -15.64 34.89
C VAL A 521 9.38 -14.84 34.56
N GLY A 522 8.90 -14.08 35.55
CA GLY A 522 7.93 -13.01 35.33
C GLY A 522 8.60 -11.63 35.50
N PHE A 523 7.85 -10.57 35.21
CA PHE A 523 8.33 -9.20 35.31
C PHE A 523 7.39 -8.33 36.12
N VAL A 524 7.96 -7.43 36.91
CA VAL A 524 7.23 -6.37 37.59
C VAL A 524 7.84 -5.04 37.15
N ILE A 525 7.07 -4.24 36.43
CA ILE A 525 7.53 -3.01 35.80
C ILE A 525 6.86 -1.83 36.49
N GLU A 526 7.65 -0.95 37.08
CA GLU A 526 7.16 0.29 37.68
C GLU A 526 6.97 1.36 36.59
N ILE A 527 5.76 1.93 36.51
CA ILE A 527 5.37 2.90 35.48
C ILE A 527 4.61 4.04 36.14
N ASP A 528 5.23 5.22 36.19
CA ASP A 528 4.71 6.39 36.90
C ASP A 528 4.32 6.03 38.35
N ASN A 529 3.03 6.11 38.69
CA ASN A 529 2.48 5.75 40.00
C ASN A 529 1.74 4.40 39.97
N ARG A 530 2.11 3.47 39.09
CA ARG A 530 1.46 2.17 38.89
C ARG A 530 2.50 1.05 38.70
N VAL A 531 2.04 -0.19 38.77
CA VAL A 531 2.88 -1.37 38.53
C VAL A 531 2.20 -2.31 37.53
N LEU A 532 2.93 -2.70 36.49
CA LEU A 532 2.55 -3.75 35.57
C LEU A 532 3.19 -5.07 36.02
N VAL A 533 2.37 -6.07 36.28
CA VAL A 533 2.80 -7.42 36.69
C VAL A 533 2.57 -8.35 35.52
N TYR A 534 3.65 -8.83 34.93
CA TYR A 534 3.69 -9.85 33.90
C TYR A 534 4.00 -11.19 34.56
N THR A 535 3.04 -12.12 34.54
CA THR A 535 3.22 -13.40 35.23
C THR A 535 4.17 -14.33 34.50
N GLY A 536 4.35 -14.10 33.19
CA GLY A 536 4.82 -15.11 32.26
C GLY A 536 3.98 -16.38 32.34
N ASP A 537 4.49 -17.42 31.71
CA ASP A 537 3.91 -18.75 31.59
C ASP A 537 4.09 -19.58 32.86
N THR A 538 3.77 -19.02 34.03
CA THR A 538 4.03 -19.65 35.32
C THR A 538 2.90 -20.59 35.75
N GLY A 539 3.24 -21.80 36.19
CA GLY A 539 2.39 -22.66 36.99
C GLY A 539 2.25 -22.12 38.41
N TRP A 540 1.11 -22.41 39.06
CA TRP A 540 0.81 -21.94 40.42
C TRP A 540 1.20 -22.98 41.47
N ASN A 541 1.94 -22.57 42.50
CA ASN A 541 2.29 -23.38 43.67
C ASN A 541 2.57 -22.47 44.90
N ILE A 542 2.84 -23.06 46.06
CA ILE A 542 3.11 -22.34 47.31
C ILE A 542 4.29 -21.36 47.21
N GLU A 543 5.38 -21.75 46.55
CA GLU A 543 6.55 -20.88 46.40
C GLU A 543 6.20 -19.64 45.56
N ILE A 544 5.44 -19.83 44.48
CA ILE A 544 4.97 -18.75 43.61
C ILE A 544 3.94 -17.88 44.34
N GLU A 545 3.03 -18.47 45.10
CA GLU A 545 2.04 -17.73 45.90
C GLU A 545 2.71 -16.78 46.90
N ASP A 546 3.76 -17.23 47.59
CA ASP A 546 4.50 -16.40 48.55
C ASP A 546 5.22 -15.21 47.87
N VAL A 547 5.69 -15.39 46.63
CA VAL A 547 6.25 -14.29 45.82
C VAL A 547 5.21 -13.21 45.57
N TYR A 548 4.00 -13.58 45.14
CA TYR A 548 2.94 -12.61 44.87
C TYR A 548 2.31 -12.00 46.14
N LYS A 549 2.31 -12.71 47.28
CA LYS A 549 1.93 -12.12 48.58
C LYS A 549 2.90 -11.03 48.99
N LYS A 550 4.21 -11.30 48.90
CA LYS A 550 5.24 -10.30 49.17
C LYS A 550 5.09 -9.10 48.22
N LEU A 551 4.82 -9.36 46.94
CA LEU A 551 4.56 -8.31 45.96
C LEU A 551 3.36 -7.43 46.33
N ALA A 552 2.26 -8.04 46.81
CA ALA A 552 1.09 -7.32 47.28
C ALA A 552 1.38 -6.44 48.51
N GLU A 553 2.31 -6.86 49.38
CA GLU A 553 2.77 -6.06 50.51
C GLU A 553 3.64 -4.88 50.04
N ASP A 554 4.62 -5.15 49.15
CA ASP A 554 5.52 -4.15 48.58
C ASP A 554 4.76 -3.03 47.84
N TYR A 555 3.62 -3.35 47.22
CA TYR A 555 2.83 -2.43 46.39
C TYR A 555 1.39 -2.20 46.89
N LYS A 556 1.15 -2.36 48.20
CA LYS A 556 -0.19 -2.31 48.82
C LYS A 556 -1.05 -1.10 48.45
N ASN A 557 -0.42 0.06 48.21
CA ASN A 557 -1.11 1.32 47.88
C ASN A 557 -0.89 1.77 46.43
N THR A 558 -0.34 0.91 45.58
CA THR A 558 -0.02 1.21 44.19
C THR A 558 -0.96 0.46 43.26
N PRO A 559 -1.63 1.13 42.30
CA PRO A 559 -2.45 0.46 41.31
C PRO A 559 -1.69 -0.60 40.52
N VAL A 560 -2.20 -1.84 40.55
CA VAL A 560 -1.63 -2.98 39.82
C VAL A 560 -2.39 -3.21 38.51
N ILE A 561 -1.65 -3.41 37.43
CA ILE A 561 -2.13 -3.91 36.15
C ILE A 561 -1.54 -5.30 35.97
N LEU A 562 -2.38 -6.30 35.73
CA LEU A 562 -1.97 -7.70 35.66
C LEU A 562 -2.06 -8.21 34.23
N LEU A 563 -0.95 -8.75 33.70
CA LEU A 563 -0.88 -9.53 32.46
C LEU A 563 -0.72 -11.00 32.83
N ALA A 564 -1.82 -11.75 32.77
CA ALA A 564 -1.88 -13.13 33.25
C ALA A 564 -1.93 -14.14 32.09
N HIS A 565 -1.04 -15.12 32.10
CA HIS A 565 -1.02 -16.23 31.14
C HIS A 565 -1.83 -17.40 31.67
N LEU A 566 -3.07 -17.55 31.19
CA LEU A 566 -3.95 -18.65 31.59
C LEU A 566 -3.71 -19.86 30.67
N GLY A 567 -3.20 -20.94 31.24
CA GLY A 567 -2.91 -22.19 30.53
C GLY A 567 -4.16 -23.03 30.28
N GLY A 568 -3.93 -24.29 29.91
CA GLY A 568 -4.98 -25.28 29.75
C GLY A 568 -5.73 -25.54 31.07
N ILE A 569 -7.06 -25.66 30.98
CA ILE A 569 -7.95 -25.97 32.10
C ILE A 569 -8.05 -27.49 32.28
N GLU A 570 -7.85 -27.96 33.50
CA GLU A 570 -8.10 -29.35 33.84
C GLU A 570 -9.59 -29.66 34.01
N SER A 571 -10.01 -30.90 33.75
CA SER A 571 -11.43 -31.29 33.76
C SER A 571 -12.19 -30.91 35.05
N TYR A 572 -11.52 -30.92 36.20
CA TYR A 572 -12.08 -30.56 37.50
C TYR A 572 -12.27 -29.05 37.70
N GLU A 573 -11.55 -28.21 36.96
CA GLU A 573 -11.66 -26.75 37.03
C GLU A 573 -12.85 -26.20 36.24
N ASN A 574 -13.50 -27.01 35.41
CA ASN A 574 -14.64 -26.60 34.58
C ASN A 574 -15.80 -26.01 35.37
N THR A 575 -15.99 -26.43 36.63
CA THR A 575 -17.08 -25.97 37.52
C THR A 575 -16.65 -24.88 38.52
N TYR A 576 -15.38 -24.46 38.51
CA TYR A 576 -14.79 -23.64 39.56
C TYR A 576 -15.45 -22.25 39.73
N ILE A 577 -15.70 -21.50 38.65
CA ILE A 577 -16.32 -20.15 38.75
C ILE A 577 -17.72 -20.21 39.39
N GLY A 578 -18.49 -21.26 39.11
CA GLY A 578 -19.81 -21.44 39.73
C GLY A 578 -19.74 -21.69 41.23
N SER A 579 -18.66 -22.32 41.71
CA SER A 579 -18.45 -22.60 43.13
C SER A 579 -17.88 -21.41 43.91
N ILE A 580 -17.14 -20.47 43.29
CA ILE A 580 -16.65 -19.25 43.94
C ILE A 580 -17.81 -18.39 44.49
N LYS A 581 -18.93 -18.28 43.77
CA LYS A 581 -20.13 -17.58 44.25
C LYS A 581 -20.77 -18.24 45.49
N GLN A 582 -20.57 -19.55 45.69
CA GLN A 582 -21.13 -20.30 46.82
C GLN A 582 -20.12 -20.60 47.93
N HIS A 583 -18.82 -20.54 47.66
CA HIS A 583 -17.77 -20.97 48.58
C HIS A 583 -16.67 -19.91 48.63
N LYS A 584 -16.75 -19.02 49.63
CA LYS A 584 -15.60 -18.30 50.20
C LYS A 584 -14.65 -19.30 50.88
N ARG A 585 -14.14 -20.30 50.16
CA ARG A 585 -13.16 -21.24 50.70
C ARG A 585 -11.81 -20.53 50.72
N THR A 586 -11.45 -20.02 51.90
CA THR A 586 -10.04 -19.91 52.31
C THR A 586 -9.38 -21.26 52.04
N ILE A 587 -8.46 -21.29 51.07
CA ILE A 587 -7.62 -22.45 50.77
C ILE A 587 -6.86 -22.78 52.06
N LYS A 588 -7.10 -23.97 52.63
CA LYS A 588 -6.47 -24.39 53.89
C LYS A 588 -5.06 -24.89 53.61
N LYS A 589 -4.13 -24.56 54.50
CA LYS A 589 -2.68 -24.81 54.39
C LYS A 589 -2.25 -26.29 54.25
N ASN A 590 -3.17 -27.27 54.37
CA ASN A 590 -2.91 -28.71 54.34
C ASN A 590 -3.90 -29.46 53.40
N ASP A 591 -4.34 -28.81 52.31
CA ASP A 591 -5.23 -29.44 51.34
C ASP A 591 -4.46 -30.52 50.54
N PRO A 592 -4.94 -31.78 50.41
CA PRO A 592 -4.26 -32.90 49.71
C PRO A 592 -3.93 -32.68 48.23
N PHE A 593 -4.13 -31.48 47.72
CA PHE A 593 -3.82 -31.06 46.37
C PHE A 593 -2.53 -30.21 46.31
N GLU A 594 -1.63 -30.33 47.28
CA GLU A 594 -0.36 -29.58 47.47
C GLU A 594 0.54 -29.37 46.22
N HIS A 595 0.24 -30.01 45.09
CA HIS A 595 0.98 -29.93 43.82
C HIS A 595 0.05 -29.69 42.63
N PHE A 596 -0.76 -28.64 42.70
CA PHE A 596 -1.97 -28.55 41.89
C PHE A 596 -1.81 -28.49 40.36
N TYR A 597 -0.71 -28.03 39.74
CA TYR A 597 -0.72 -27.79 38.29
C TYR A 597 0.61 -28.11 37.59
N LYS A 598 0.54 -28.93 36.51
CA LYS A 598 1.65 -29.16 35.58
C LYS A 598 1.69 -28.13 34.43
N ASN A 599 0.59 -27.43 34.17
CA ASN A 599 0.44 -26.39 33.13
C ASN A 599 0.53 -24.97 33.75
N HIS A 600 0.45 -23.90 32.94
CA HIS A 600 0.47 -22.49 33.40
C HIS A 600 -0.71 -22.13 34.34
N LEU A 601 -0.98 -20.83 34.61
CA LEU A 601 -2.07 -20.44 35.51
C LEU A 601 -3.38 -21.13 35.10
N GLY A 602 -3.92 -21.97 35.98
CA GLY A 602 -5.29 -22.49 35.88
C GLY A 602 -6.31 -21.46 36.38
N ARG A 603 -7.61 -21.78 36.37
CA ARG A 603 -8.65 -20.87 36.85
C ARG A 603 -8.49 -20.57 38.35
N LEU A 604 -8.13 -21.58 39.12
CA LEU A 604 -7.87 -21.48 40.56
C LEU A 604 -6.67 -20.57 40.86
N GLY A 605 -5.56 -20.78 40.15
CA GLY A 605 -4.34 -19.97 40.30
C GLY A 605 -4.58 -18.51 39.94
N LEU A 606 -5.26 -18.25 38.81
CA LEU A 606 -5.65 -16.90 38.41
C LEU A 606 -6.56 -16.23 39.46
N GLY A 607 -7.57 -16.94 39.96
CA GLY A 607 -8.43 -16.44 41.04
C GLY A 607 -7.68 -16.08 42.30
N SER A 608 -6.73 -16.92 42.74
CA SER A 608 -5.87 -16.65 43.90
C SER A 608 -5.00 -15.40 43.69
N LEU A 609 -4.40 -15.28 42.50
CA LEU A 609 -3.56 -14.14 42.14
C LEU A 609 -4.34 -12.82 42.15
N ILE A 610 -5.56 -12.82 41.62
CA ILE A 610 -6.47 -11.65 41.63
C ILE A 610 -6.82 -11.27 43.08
N GLN A 611 -7.16 -12.24 43.94
CA GLN A 611 -7.48 -11.95 45.34
C GLN A 611 -6.29 -11.37 46.11
N THR A 612 -5.09 -11.82 45.76
CA THR A 612 -3.83 -11.40 46.38
C THR A 612 -3.43 -9.99 45.94
N LEU A 613 -3.37 -9.74 44.62
CA LEU A 613 -2.90 -8.47 44.05
C LEU A 613 -3.97 -7.39 43.95
N LYS A 614 -5.25 -7.77 43.87
CA LYS A 614 -6.41 -6.88 43.65
C LYS A 614 -6.15 -5.85 42.53
N PRO A 615 -5.82 -6.29 41.31
CA PRO A 615 -5.44 -5.39 40.22
C PRO A 615 -6.60 -4.50 39.80
N LYS A 616 -6.33 -3.29 39.30
CA LYS A 616 -7.36 -2.46 38.67
C LYS A 616 -7.77 -3.01 37.30
N LEU A 617 -6.80 -3.54 36.56
CA LEU A 617 -6.98 -4.13 35.23
C LEU A 617 -6.25 -5.47 35.19
N CYS A 618 -6.94 -6.51 34.74
CA CYS A 618 -6.39 -7.82 34.46
C CYS A 618 -6.63 -8.16 32.99
N ILE A 619 -5.54 -8.30 32.22
CA ILE A 619 -5.57 -8.74 30.83
C ILE A 619 -5.13 -10.20 30.81
N ILE A 620 -6.02 -11.08 30.36
CA ILE A 620 -5.74 -12.51 30.26
C ILE A 620 -5.22 -12.75 28.85
N SER A 621 -3.95 -13.10 28.77
CA SER A 621 -3.20 -13.02 27.53
C SER A 621 -2.98 -14.33 26.80
N GLU A 622 -2.91 -15.41 27.58
CA GLU A 622 -2.99 -16.77 27.08
C GLU A 622 -4.30 -17.38 27.51
N PHE A 623 -4.91 -18.16 26.63
CA PHE A 623 -6.02 -19.03 26.97
C PHE A 623 -5.74 -20.38 26.33
N GLY A 624 -5.89 -21.46 27.10
CA GLY A 624 -5.97 -22.82 26.56
C GLY A 624 -6.91 -22.91 25.34
N GLU A 625 -6.52 -23.74 24.38
CA GLU A 625 -7.23 -23.97 23.11
C GLU A 625 -8.71 -24.29 23.33
N GLU A 626 -8.99 -25.07 24.38
CA GLU A 626 -10.32 -25.48 24.79
C GLU A 626 -11.26 -24.31 25.14
N MET A 627 -10.69 -23.11 25.40
CA MET A 627 -11.45 -21.92 25.75
C MET A 627 -11.73 -20.99 24.57
N LYS A 628 -11.32 -21.33 23.34
CA LYS A 628 -11.40 -20.43 22.17
C LYS A 628 -12.76 -19.73 21.99
N TYR A 629 -13.87 -20.41 22.24
CA TYR A 629 -15.22 -19.88 22.05
C TYR A 629 -15.89 -19.33 23.32
N THR A 630 -15.20 -19.35 24.46
CA THR A 630 -15.78 -19.03 25.77
C THR A 630 -15.02 -17.95 26.53
N ARG A 631 -13.95 -17.38 25.95
CA ARG A 631 -13.10 -16.34 26.57
C ARG A 631 -13.83 -15.09 27.01
N GLU A 632 -14.70 -14.58 26.15
CA GLU A 632 -15.51 -13.40 26.47
C GLU A 632 -16.37 -13.68 27.70
N LYS A 633 -17.01 -14.85 27.73
CA LYS A 633 -17.81 -15.30 28.88
C LYS A 633 -16.93 -15.47 30.12
N PHE A 634 -15.71 -16.00 30.00
CA PHE A 634 -14.79 -16.07 31.12
C PHE A 634 -14.46 -14.68 31.67
N ALA A 635 -14.06 -13.72 30.81
CA ALA A 635 -13.78 -12.37 31.25
C ALA A 635 -15.00 -11.72 31.95
N GLN A 636 -16.21 -11.94 31.42
CA GLN A 636 -17.47 -11.50 32.06
C GLN A 636 -17.68 -12.15 33.43
N ASP A 637 -17.54 -13.47 33.54
CA ASP A 637 -17.69 -14.20 34.79
C ASP A 637 -16.72 -13.70 35.88
N TYR A 638 -15.49 -13.34 35.51
CA TYR A 638 -14.52 -12.76 36.44
C TYR A 638 -14.88 -11.32 36.84
N ASN A 639 -15.35 -10.48 35.89
CA ASN A 639 -15.86 -9.13 36.20
C ASN A 639 -17.03 -9.18 37.19
N ASP A 640 -17.92 -10.17 37.07
CA ASP A 640 -19.08 -10.35 37.95
C ASP A 640 -18.70 -10.79 39.38
N ILE A 641 -17.54 -11.43 39.55
CA ILE A 641 -17.11 -12.03 40.82
C ILE A 641 -16.16 -11.11 41.59
N PHE A 642 -15.23 -10.47 40.89
CA PHE A 642 -14.16 -9.69 41.50
C PHE A 642 -14.45 -8.21 41.34
N GLU A 643 -15.25 -7.67 42.26
CA GLU A 643 -15.56 -6.25 42.33
C GLU A 643 -14.27 -5.40 42.40
N GLY A 644 -14.20 -4.36 41.57
CA GLY A 644 -13.07 -3.41 41.56
C GLY A 644 -11.91 -3.78 40.63
N THR A 645 -11.96 -4.93 39.94
CA THR A 645 -11.02 -5.31 38.89
C THR A 645 -11.73 -5.40 37.53
N LEU A 646 -11.20 -4.72 36.51
CA LEU A 646 -11.65 -4.90 35.13
C LEU A 646 -10.90 -6.07 34.47
N PHE A 647 -11.62 -7.00 33.86
CA PHE A 647 -11.06 -8.15 33.14
C PHE A 647 -11.27 -8.03 31.64
N LEU A 648 -10.20 -8.15 30.87
CA LEU A 648 -10.21 -8.12 29.41
C LEU A 648 -9.42 -9.32 28.83
N PRO A 649 -9.92 -9.97 27.77
CA PRO A 649 -9.12 -10.94 27.04
C PRO A 649 -8.14 -10.22 26.09
N ALA A 650 -6.90 -10.70 25.94
CA ALA A 650 -5.89 -10.04 25.13
C ALA A 650 -6.08 -10.17 23.62
N ASP A 651 -6.75 -11.23 23.17
CA ASP A 651 -6.95 -11.57 21.75
C ASP A 651 -7.78 -10.54 20.97
N ILE A 652 -8.27 -9.54 21.68
CA ILE A 652 -9.04 -8.41 21.18
C ILE A 652 -8.13 -7.35 20.55
N GLY A 653 -6.83 -7.41 20.85
CA GLY A 653 -5.85 -6.37 20.55
C GLY A 653 -6.25 -5.07 21.24
N LEU A 654 -5.56 -4.67 22.29
CA LEU A 654 -5.92 -3.44 23.02
C LEU A 654 -4.71 -2.55 23.22
N LYS A 655 -4.96 -1.24 23.23
CA LYS A 655 -4.02 -0.21 23.62
C LYS A 655 -4.50 0.43 24.90
N TYR A 656 -3.70 0.37 25.97
CA TYR A 656 -4.00 1.03 27.23
C TYR A 656 -3.04 2.20 27.44
N ASN A 657 -3.56 3.42 27.34
CA ASN A 657 -2.84 4.66 27.60
C ASN A 657 -2.85 4.95 29.12
N PHE A 658 -1.69 4.90 29.76
CA PHE A 658 -1.53 5.08 31.20
C PHE A 658 -1.71 6.55 31.64
N THR A 659 -1.38 7.48 30.75
CA THR A 659 -1.49 8.93 31.00
C THR A 659 -2.95 9.37 31.03
N GLN A 660 -3.76 8.89 30.09
CA GLN A 660 -5.19 9.19 29.99
C GLN A 660 -6.07 8.20 30.78
N ASP A 661 -5.48 7.14 31.30
CA ASP A 661 -6.20 5.99 31.88
C ASP A 661 -7.28 5.43 30.93
N LYS A 662 -6.93 5.33 29.64
CA LYS A 662 -7.87 5.03 28.55
C LYS A 662 -7.50 3.74 27.82
N ILE A 663 -8.48 2.86 27.64
CA ILE A 663 -8.34 1.61 26.88
C ILE A 663 -9.03 1.76 25.53
N GLU A 664 -8.32 1.39 24.46
CA GLU A 664 -8.81 1.35 23.08
C GLU A 664 -8.69 -0.07 22.55
N ALA A 665 -9.82 -0.69 22.19
CA ALA A 665 -9.84 -2.00 21.56
C ALA A 665 -9.69 -1.86 20.03
N ILE A 666 -8.85 -2.72 19.45
CA ILE A 666 -8.59 -2.80 18.01
C ILE A 666 -9.68 -3.65 17.33
N THR A 667 -10.33 -4.57 18.07
CA THR A 667 -11.51 -5.32 17.61
C THR A 667 -12.76 -5.02 18.45
N LYS A 668 -13.94 -5.11 17.82
CA LYS A 668 -15.24 -4.88 18.50
C LYS A 668 -15.62 -6.10 19.35
N ILE A 669 -15.94 -5.88 20.63
CA ILE A 669 -16.55 -6.87 21.53
C ILE A 669 -17.76 -6.26 22.22
N ASN A 670 -18.76 -7.06 22.52
CA ASN A 670 -19.99 -6.64 23.19
C ASN A 670 -20.05 -7.17 24.63
N ILE A 671 -19.20 -6.64 25.52
CA ILE A 671 -19.18 -7.06 26.93
C ILE A 671 -20.36 -6.43 27.66
N LYS A 672 -21.35 -7.24 28.06
CA LYS A 672 -22.46 -6.77 28.92
C LYS A 672 -21.93 -6.51 30.33
N GLY A 673 -22.01 -5.26 30.78
CA GLY A 673 -21.59 -4.84 32.12
C GLY A 673 -20.96 -3.45 32.18
N THR A 674 -20.52 -2.89 31.04
CA THR A 674 -20.11 -1.49 30.95
C THR A 674 -21.35 -0.60 30.83
N ASN A 675 -21.58 0.30 31.80
CA ASN A 675 -22.61 1.32 31.69
C ASN A 675 -22.40 2.11 30.39
N ALA A 676 -23.35 1.99 29.46
CA ALA A 676 -23.39 2.69 28.17
C ALA A 676 -23.48 4.23 28.29
N SER A 677 -23.37 4.76 29.50
CA SER A 677 -23.33 6.19 29.82
C SER A 677 -21.92 6.75 30.07
N GLU A 678 -20.88 5.91 30.24
CA GLU A 678 -19.47 6.39 30.35
C GLU A 678 -18.63 6.19 29.07
N PHE A 679 -19.26 5.70 27.98
CA PHE A 679 -18.69 5.69 26.62
C PHE A 679 -19.51 6.56 25.66
N LYS A 680 -20.06 7.68 26.15
CA LYS A 680 -20.99 8.53 25.40
C LYS A 680 -20.50 9.97 25.21
N GLU A 681 -19.25 10.12 24.86
CA GLU A 681 -18.79 11.17 23.95
C GLU A 681 -17.44 10.73 23.36
N TYR A 682 -17.19 11.02 22.08
CA TYR A 682 -15.97 10.70 21.32
C TYR A 682 -15.89 9.27 20.72
N GLY A 683 -16.51 9.16 19.54
CA GLY A 683 -16.42 7.98 18.67
C GLY A 683 -17.50 7.88 17.57
N LYS A 684 -18.27 8.94 17.30
CA LYS A 684 -19.15 9.02 16.11
C LYS A 684 -18.33 9.38 14.86
N LYS A 685 -17.54 8.43 14.38
CA LYS A 685 -17.07 8.25 12.98
C LYS A 685 -16.34 6.91 12.98
N TYR A 686 -16.57 6.07 11.98
CA TYR A 686 -16.14 4.67 11.88
C TYR A 686 -17.05 3.63 12.55
N VAL A 687 -18.33 3.65 12.15
CA VAL A 687 -19.15 2.44 12.10
C VAL A 687 -19.87 2.41 10.75
N THR A 688 -19.29 1.72 9.77
CA THR A 688 -19.96 1.11 8.59
C THR A 688 -18.99 0.19 7.82
N ALA A 689 -19.59 -0.68 6.99
CA ALA A 689 -19.07 -1.79 6.17
C ALA A 689 -18.91 -3.13 6.93
N THR A 690 -19.86 -4.09 6.93
CA THR A 690 -20.40 -4.99 5.87
C THR A 690 -19.36 -5.87 5.19
N ASP A 691 -19.62 -7.18 5.21
CA ASP A 691 -18.95 -8.21 4.43
C ASP A 691 -18.80 -7.81 2.95
N ALA A 692 -17.58 -7.47 2.54
CA ALA A 692 -17.07 -7.57 1.17
C ALA A 692 -15.56 -7.25 1.15
N GLY A 693 -14.73 -8.19 0.70
CA GLY A 693 -13.41 -7.88 0.13
C GLY A 693 -12.20 -7.87 1.07
N VAL A 694 -11.91 -8.98 1.76
CA VAL A 694 -10.50 -9.35 2.00
C VAL A 694 -10.13 -10.36 0.92
N THR A 695 -9.81 -9.83 -0.26
CA THR A 695 -9.12 -10.59 -1.30
C THR A 695 -7.74 -10.95 -0.76
N MET A 696 -7.40 -12.23 -0.85
CA MET A 696 -6.12 -12.80 -0.43
C MET A 696 -4.91 -12.00 -0.92
N LEU A 697 -4.04 -11.62 0.02
CA LEU A 697 -2.59 -11.48 -0.23
C LEU A 697 -1.87 -12.35 0.80
N SER A 698 -1.75 -13.63 0.45
CA SER A 698 -0.80 -14.57 1.04
C SER A 698 0.58 -14.30 0.44
N TYR A 699 1.31 -13.33 0.97
CA TYR A 699 2.71 -13.12 0.58
C TYR A 699 3.55 -12.66 1.77
N CYS A 700 4.07 -13.65 2.51
CA CYS A 700 5.39 -13.55 3.14
C CYS A 700 6.20 -14.76 2.66
N SER A 701 7.40 -14.49 2.13
CA SER A 701 8.47 -15.41 1.70
C SER A 701 8.49 -15.87 0.23
N PRO A 702 9.50 -15.39 -0.52
CA PRO A 702 10.25 -16.23 -1.45
C PRO A 702 11.68 -16.45 -0.92
N LEU A 703 11.82 -17.06 0.26
CA LEU A 703 13.02 -17.79 0.63
C LEU A 703 12.63 -19.27 0.86
N LEU A 704 13.01 -20.10 -0.12
CA LEU A 704 12.97 -21.57 -0.13
C LEU A 704 11.59 -22.25 -0.18
N LYS A 705 10.94 -22.20 -1.35
CA LYS A 705 9.96 -23.22 -1.75
C LYS A 705 10.68 -24.48 -2.26
N PHE A 706 10.95 -25.45 -1.39
CA PHE A 706 11.20 -26.83 -1.83
C PHE A 706 9.92 -27.66 -1.67
N LYS A 707 9.41 -28.17 -2.79
CA LYS A 707 8.28 -29.11 -2.86
C LYS A 707 8.75 -30.51 -2.41
N HIS A 708 7.91 -31.13 -1.57
CA HIS A 708 7.88 -32.52 -1.10
C HIS A 708 8.91 -33.55 -1.62
N TYR A 709 9.55 -34.24 -0.68
CA TYR A 709 9.76 -35.69 -0.75
C TYR A 709 9.32 -36.34 0.57
N GLU A 710 8.50 -37.38 0.46
CA GLU A 710 8.13 -38.25 1.56
C GLU A 710 9.33 -39.08 2.05
N LYS A 711 9.27 -39.42 3.34
CA LYS A 711 10.05 -40.40 4.10
C LYS A 711 11.47 -39.99 4.52
N GLY A 712 11.64 -39.93 5.84
CA GLY A 712 12.92 -40.18 6.50
C GLY A 712 13.34 -39.06 7.44
N TYR A 713 13.48 -39.39 8.72
CA TYR A 713 14.13 -38.59 9.75
C TYR A 713 15.47 -38.00 9.26
N ILE A 714 15.67 -36.69 9.39
CA ILE A 714 17.00 -36.07 9.44
C ILE A 714 16.99 -35.00 10.53
N SER A 715 17.97 -35.10 11.43
CA SER A 715 18.21 -34.22 12.58
C SER A 715 18.96 -32.94 12.17
N ALA A 716 18.94 -31.93 13.04
CA ALA A 716 19.57 -30.61 12.86
C ALA A 716 21.12 -30.58 12.82
N SER A 717 21.77 -31.53 12.16
CA SER A 717 23.24 -31.59 12.01
C SER A 717 23.77 -31.55 10.57
N ASP A 718 22.92 -31.54 9.54
CA ASP A 718 23.37 -31.50 8.14
C ASP A 718 22.79 -30.32 7.36
N VAL A 719 23.24 -29.09 7.64
CA VAL A 719 23.76 -28.10 6.65
C VAL A 719 24.51 -27.03 7.46
N GLY A 720 25.74 -27.36 7.85
CA GLY A 720 26.72 -26.39 8.33
C GLY A 720 27.85 -26.25 7.33
N VAL A 721 27.83 -25.19 6.51
CA VAL A 721 29.04 -24.53 5.99
C VAL A 721 28.78 -23.02 5.98
N ILE A 722 29.33 -22.35 6.99
CA ILE A 722 29.62 -20.91 6.98
C ILE A 722 30.73 -20.67 5.95
N MET A 723 30.66 -19.59 5.16
CA MET A 723 31.84 -18.77 4.87
C MET A 723 31.49 -17.32 4.51
N LEU A 724 31.97 -16.43 5.37
CA LEU A 724 32.32 -15.03 5.14
C LEU A 724 33.03 -14.83 3.80
N LEU A 725 32.68 -13.77 3.04
CA LEU A 725 33.65 -13.00 2.28
C LEU A 725 33.23 -11.52 2.23
N GLU A 726 33.98 -10.69 2.96
CA GLU A 726 34.13 -9.26 2.69
C GLU A 726 34.98 -9.06 1.43
N ASP A 727 34.58 -8.06 0.64
CA ASP A 727 35.30 -7.26 -0.37
C ASP A 727 36.50 -7.82 -1.17
N SER A 728 36.43 -7.45 -2.46
CA SER A 728 37.50 -7.23 -3.45
C SER A 728 37.82 -8.35 -4.47
N SER A 729 37.74 -7.93 -5.74
CA SER A 729 38.27 -8.55 -6.98
C SER A 729 37.45 -9.64 -7.71
N LEU A 730 36.69 -9.12 -8.67
CA LEU A 730 36.20 -9.58 -9.98
C LEU A 730 36.89 -10.75 -10.75
N HIS A 731 37.45 -11.80 -10.12
CA HIS A 731 38.15 -12.87 -10.87
C HIS A 731 37.77 -14.33 -10.55
N TYR A 732 36.67 -14.58 -9.82
CA TYR A 732 36.24 -15.96 -9.51
C TYR A 732 34.83 -16.34 -10.00
N PHE A 733 34.21 -15.51 -10.85
CA PHE A 733 32.88 -15.77 -11.42
C PHE A 733 32.88 -16.85 -12.53
N ASP A 734 34.03 -17.10 -13.18
CA ASP A 734 34.11 -18.06 -14.30
C ASP A 734 34.19 -19.54 -13.87
N LYS A 735 34.71 -19.85 -12.68
CA LYS A 735 34.78 -21.24 -12.18
C LYS A 735 33.45 -21.74 -11.61
N THR A 736 32.66 -20.86 -11.00
CA THR A 736 31.32 -21.21 -10.48
C THR A 736 30.31 -21.38 -11.61
N ILE A 737 30.40 -20.58 -12.67
CA ILE A 737 29.63 -20.82 -13.91
C ILE A 737 30.09 -22.08 -14.63
N GLY A 738 31.39 -22.43 -14.57
CA GLY A 738 31.89 -23.73 -15.05
C GLY A 738 31.31 -24.93 -14.29
N LEU A 739 31.17 -24.85 -12.97
CA LEU A 739 30.55 -25.90 -12.14
C LEU A 739 29.04 -26.02 -12.36
N ILE A 740 28.35 -24.88 -12.53
CA ILE A 740 26.92 -24.83 -12.84
C ILE A 740 26.65 -25.35 -14.25
N LYS A 741 27.48 -25.01 -15.25
CA LYS A 741 27.42 -25.56 -16.61
C LYS A 741 27.70 -27.07 -16.64
N SER A 742 28.64 -27.56 -15.83
CA SER A 742 28.94 -28.99 -15.66
C SER A 742 27.76 -29.77 -15.08
N ASN A 743 27.12 -29.23 -14.03
CA ASN A 743 25.98 -29.88 -13.39
C ASN A 743 24.69 -29.78 -14.21
N LEU A 744 24.46 -28.67 -14.93
CA LEU A 744 23.36 -28.57 -15.90
C LEU A 744 23.56 -29.50 -17.09
N ALA A 745 24.79 -29.65 -17.60
CA ALA A 745 25.10 -30.59 -18.67
C ALA A 745 24.88 -32.05 -18.23
N GLN A 746 25.22 -32.42 -16.99
CA GLN A 746 24.95 -33.77 -16.48
C GLN A 746 23.45 -34.07 -16.26
N VAL A 747 22.66 -33.06 -15.89
CA VAL A 747 21.20 -33.19 -15.75
C VAL A 747 20.50 -33.25 -17.12
N LEU A 748 20.92 -32.41 -18.07
CA LEU A 748 20.38 -32.40 -19.44
C LEU A 748 20.81 -33.63 -20.26
N THR A 749 21.96 -34.23 -19.96
CA THR A 749 22.40 -35.48 -20.62
C THR A 749 21.69 -36.73 -20.04
N ARG A 750 21.11 -36.63 -18.82
CA ARG A 750 20.28 -37.70 -18.24
C ARG A 750 18.86 -37.70 -18.80
N GLU A 751 18.24 -36.53 -18.97
CA GLU A 751 16.89 -36.44 -19.56
C GLU A 751 16.85 -36.75 -21.07
N TYR A 752 17.96 -36.58 -21.80
CA TYR A 752 18.02 -36.93 -23.22
C TYR A 752 18.29 -38.43 -23.47
N ASN A 753 19.01 -39.13 -22.57
CA ASN A 753 19.31 -40.55 -22.73
C ASN A 753 18.18 -41.50 -22.27
N ASP A 754 17.27 -41.04 -21.40
CA ASP A 754 16.10 -41.82 -20.97
C ASP A 754 14.91 -41.72 -21.96
N ARG A 755 15.05 -40.98 -23.06
CA ARG A 755 14.08 -40.93 -24.17
C ARG A 755 14.58 -41.55 -25.49
N VAL A 756 15.82 -42.06 -25.52
CA VAL A 756 16.42 -42.69 -26.72
C VAL A 756 16.84 -44.16 -26.49
N LYS A 757 16.62 -44.72 -25.29
CA LYS A 757 16.59 -46.18 -25.04
C LYS A 757 15.16 -46.62 -24.80
#